data_AF-A0A1W9TTJ0-F1
#
_entry.id   AF-A0A1W9TTJ0-F1
#
_cell.length_a   1.000
_cell.length_b   1.000
_cell.length_c   1.000
_cell.angle_alpha   90.00
_cell.angle_beta   90.00
_cell.angle_gamma   90.00
#
_symmetry.space_group_name_H-M   'P 1'
#
loop_
_entity.id
_entity.type
_entity.pdbx_description
1 polymer ?
#
loop_
_entity_poly.entity_id
_entity_poly.type
_entity_poly.pdbx_seq_one_letter_code
_entity_poly.pdbx_strand_id
1 'polypeptide(L)'
;MDSNNSSKTPNKTTDNSIAIIGMGALFPKSFGLKEYWRLIFHGEDAITDVPKSHWSANDYYSEDHKKPDHTYCKRGGFLSPVSFDPSEFGIPPNLLEAIDTSQILSLVIAKMALTDAGYGDNLRSFDNENTSVYLGVTGTQELVIPLSTRLGHPVWKRALENSGISPEKTEEVIKRISDSYVSWQENSFPGLLGNVVSGRICNRFNLGGTNTVVDAACASSLSAINHAILDLLAGRSNMSITGGVDTLNDIFMHMCFAKTSVLSHSGDAKPFSDSSDGTVLAEGIGMVVLKRLEDAKRDNDRIYAVIKGMGTSSDGKSGSIYAPNSAGQLKALKAAYKEADISPETVGLIEAHGTGTRVGDAVEFNAISELFSQYTDNNKCAIGTVKSMIGHAKAAAGAAGLIKTALSLYHKVLPPTLKADNPDPKLNIKESPFYLNSKSRPWMPSDNHPRRAGVSAFGFGGSNFHAVLEEYCPEKEKISWTGAVEIIAFCANKKEQLLTKLIEFKKLLKQGSSLKDQTEEFSFLAYQTRKSFLSDQNHRLIIVLDRNSIVSEIIDKAVSTFESKNNQSEHNLPNSNLTGNNLPENNLPDSNLPDSNLTGNKNAQSQFAWSVNGIYYGKGKYHGKTAFVFPGQGSQYTYMGRDLLCTFPEAGKVLSNAEVKFNLEAKEKKQTLCDHIYPLPEYMQSKKESEDNLRSTDIAQVSIGAVSIAMNKILKEFGITPEFTCGHSFGELSALCSAGWIDEDTFLSLSIARGKFMAEAGKDGDSGSMLAIRAPLEKIEEFIKQKCPNLILANRNSYDQGVLSGATDDIYLAAKLCKEEKIKAIKLPVAAAFHSSLVKSAVKPKGYRKRVYCSCNGCIVR
;
A
#
# COMPACT_ATOMS: atom_id res chain seq x y z
N MET A 1 1.37 48.08 -44.76
CA MET A 1 1.36 49.33 -43.97
C MET A 1 -0.01 49.95 -44.19
N ASP A 2 -0.99 49.96 -43.30
CA ASP A 2 -1.13 49.54 -41.89
C ASP A 2 -2.63 49.24 -41.67
N SER A 3 -3.01 48.11 -41.04
CA SER A 3 -3.29 47.94 -39.60
C SER A 3 -4.53 48.74 -39.13
N ASN A 4 -5.42 48.31 -38.25
CA ASN A 4 -5.56 47.13 -37.39
C ASN A 4 -6.96 47.25 -36.78
N ASN A 5 -7.83 46.24 -36.93
CA ASN A 5 -8.88 46.01 -35.93
C ASN A 5 -9.40 44.57 -36.01
N SER A 6 -8.54 43.60 -35.66
CA SER A 6 -9.02 42.27 -35.31
C SER A 6 -9.58 42.33 -33.89
N SER A 7 -10.89 42.11 -33.80
CA SER A 7 -11.58 41.82 -32.55
C SER A 7 -10.91 40.61 -31.90
N LYS A 8 -10.13 40.84 -30.84
CA LYS A 8 -9.71 39.78 -29.92
C LYS A 8 -10.96 39.24 -29.22
N THR A 9 -11.52 38.16 -29.75
CA THR A 9 -12.36 37.26 -28.95
C THR A 9 -11.47 36.68 -27.84
N PRO A 10 -11.89 36.75 -26.56
CA PRO A 10 -11.16 36.09 -25.50
C PRO A 10 -11.36 34.59 -25.68
N ASN A 11 -10.32 33.88 -26.11
CA ASN A 11 -10.23 32.43 -25.94
C ASN A 11 -10.22 32.14 -24.43
N LYS A 12 -11.41 32.00 -23.82
CA LYS A 12 -11.54 31.20 -22.60
C LYS A 12 -11.21 29.77 -23.01
N THR A 13 -9.96 29.37 -22.83
CA THR A 13 -9.60 27.95 -22.72
C THR A 13 -10.46 27.39 -21.60
N THR A 14 -11.54 26.69 -21.96
CA THR A 14 -12.37 26.00 -20.97
C THR A 14 -11.52 24.91 -20.34
N ASP A 15 -11.33 24.99 -19.02
CA ASP A 15 -10.62 23.95 -18.28
C ASP A 15 -11.42 22.65 -18.36
N ASN A 16 -10.88 21.65 -19.08
CA ASN A 16 -11.52 20.35 -19.27
C ASN A 16 -11.24 19.37 -18.10
N SER A 17 -10.69 19.87 -16.99
CA SER A 17 -10.34 19.07 -15.82
C SER A 17 -11.58 18.49 -15.12
N ILE A 18 -11.54 17.19 -14.83
CA ILE A 18 -12.61 16.46 -14.13
C ILE A 18 -12.10 15.98 -12.78
N ALA A 19 -12.80 16.34 -11.70
CA ALA A 19 -12.48 15.93 -10.34
C ALA A 19 -13.10 14.56 -10.02
N ILE A 20 -12.30 13.67 -9.42
CA ILE A 20 -12.78 12.46 -8.75
C ILE A 20 -13.13 12.83 -7.31
N ILE A 21 -14.41 12.86 -6.96
CA ILE A 21 -14.88 13.38 -5.67
C ILE A 21 -15.31 12.30 -4.67
N GLY A 22 -15.68 11.13 -5.15
CA GLY A 22 -16.00 9.96 -4.33
C GLY A 22 -15.68 8.67 -5.07
N MET A 23 -15.45 7.60 -4.32
CA MET A 23 -15.15 6.29 -4.88
C MET A 23 -15.81 5.17 -4.07
N GLY A 24 -16.21 4.10 -4.75
CA GLY A 24 -16.69 2.85 -4.17
C GLY A 24 -15.94 1.69 -4.82
N ALA A 25 -15.58 0.68 -4.02
CA ALA A 25 -14.79 -0.44 -4.49
C ALA A 25 -15.21 -1.74 -3.79
N LEU A 26 -15.31 -2.80 -4.58
CA LEU A 26 -15.42 -4.19 -4.13
C LEU A 26 -14.56 -5.03 -5.05
N PHE A 27 -13.43 -5.50 -4.53
CA PHE A 27 -12.46 -6.31 -5.25
C PHE A 27 -12.11 -7.55 -4.41
N PRO A 28 -11.43 -8.56 -4.99
CA PRO A 28 -11.01 -9.74 -4.24
C PRO A 28 -10.30 -9.36 -2.94
N LYS A 29 -10.73 -9.98 -1.83
CA LYS A 29 -10.27 -9.71 -0.45
C LYS A 29 -10.34 -8.24 0.02
N SER A 30 -11.16 -7.40 -0.60
CA SER A 30 -11.30 -6.00 -0.22
C SER A 30 -12.71 -5.46 -0.43
N PHE A 31 -13.38 -5.15 0.67
CA PHE A 31 -14.67 -4.45 0.70
C PHE A 31 -14.45 -2.98 1.09
N GLY A 32 -14.68 -2.07 0.15
CA GLY A 32 -14.50 -0.63 0.34
C GLY A 32 -13.08 -0.11 0.14
N LEU A 33 -12.93 1.22 0.16
CA LEU A 33 -11.68 1.91 -0.16
C LEU A 33 -10.56 1.64 0.85
N LYS A 34 -10.91 1.50 2.15
CA LYS A 34 -9.92 1.27 3.21
C LYS A 34 -9.21 -0.07 3.02
N GLU A 35 -9.98 -1.14 2.82
CA GLU A 35 -9.43 -2.48 2.60
C GLU A 35 -8.72 -2.59 1.24
N TYR A 36 -9.25 -1.94 0.21
CA TYR A 36 -8.59 -1.91 -1.10
C TYR A 36 -7.24 -1.18 -1.04
N TRP A 37 -7.19 -0.01 -0.36
CA TRP A 37 -5.93 0.68 -0.13
C TRP A 37 -4.98 -0.13 0.75
N ARG A 38 -5.47 -0.84 1.77
CA ARG A 38 -4.66 -1.77 2.57
C ARG A 38 -3.98 -2.80 1.68
N LEU A 39 -4.76 -3.49 0.84
CA LEU A 39 -4.28 -4.51 -0.10
C LEU A 39 -3.20 -3.93 -1.04
N ILE A 40 -3.45 -2.77 -1.64
CA ILE A 40 -2.49 -2.09 -2.53
C ILE A 40 -1.22 -1.68 -1.78
N PHE A 41 -1.38 -0.94 -0.69
CA PHE A 41 -0.28 -0.35 0.08
C PHE A 41 0.67 -1.42 0.63
N HIS A 42 0.12 -2.57 1.01
CA HIS A 42 0.88 -3.66 1.58
C HIS A 42 1.34 -4.70 0.55
N GLY A 43 0.91 -4.58 -0.70
CA GLY A 43 1.23 -5.54 -1.76
C GLY A 43 0.68 -6.94 -1.46
N GLU A 44 -0.61 -7.03 -1.15
CA GLU A 44 -1.26 -8.30 -0.81
C GLU A 44 -1.76 -9.02 -2.07
N ASP A 45 -1.59 -10.34 -2.10
CA ASP A 45 -2.07 -11.20 -3.17
C ASP A 45 -3.46 -11.76 -2.85
N ALA A 46 -4.44 -11.36 -3.67
CA ALA A 46 -5.82 -11.78 -3.54
C ALA A 46 -6.20 -12.92 -4.47
N ILE A 47 -5.28 -13.42 -5.30
CA ILE A 47 -5.51 -14.59 -6.16
C ILE A 47 -5.52 -15.87 -5.32
N THR A 48 -6.60 -16.64 -5.41
CA THR A 48 -6.78 -17.92 -4.68
C THR A 48 -7.14 -19.04 -5.65
N ASP A 49 -7.17 -20.28 -5.16
CA ASP A 49 -7.90 -21.34 -5.84
C ASP A 49 -9.40 -20.98 -5.95
N VAL A 50 -10.08 -21.55 -6.94
CA VAL A 50 -11.53 -21.39 -7.12
C VAL A 50 -12.27 -21.86 -5.86
N PRO A 51 -13.12 -21.00 -5.26
CA PRO A 51 -13.87 -21.36 -4.07
C PRO A 51 -14.98 -22.36 -4.41
N LYS A 52 -15.38 -23.16 -3.40
CA LYS A 52 -16.47 -24.15 -3.53
C LYS A 52 -17.82 -23.54 -3.94
N SER A 53 -18.02 -22.24 -3.73
CA SER A 53 -19.23 -21.52 -4.11
C SER A 53 -19.34 -21.23 -5.60
N HIS A 54 -18.30 -21.47 -6.40
CA HIS A 54 -18.29 -21.16 -7.83
C HIS A 54 -18.41 -22.44 -8.66
N TRP A 55 -17.28 -22.98 -9.13
CA TRP A 55 -17.26 -24.20 -9.94
C TRP A 55 -16.24 -25.20 -9.41
N SER A 56 -16.45 -26.49 -9.70
CA SER A 56 -15.62 -27.57 -9.18
C SER A 56 -14.36 -27.74 -10.03
N ALA A 57 -13.20 -27.48 -9.43
CA ALA A 57 -11.92 -27.82 -10.07
C ALA A 57 -11.81 -29.32 -10.36
N ASN A 58 -12.42 -30.20 -9.56
CA ASN A 58 -12.40 -31.65 -9.82
C ASN A 58 -13.10 -32.03 -11.14
N ASP A 59 -14.10 -31.25 -11.55
CA ASP A 59 -14.92 -31.56 -12.72
C ASP A 59 -14.32 -30.96 -14.00
N TYR A 60 -13.67 -29.80 -13.89
CA TYR A 60 -13.29 -29.00 -15.06
C TYR A 60 -11.81 -28.66 -15.18
N TYR A 61 -10.97 -28.95 -14.17
CA TYR A 61 -9.53 -28.69 -14.28
C TYR A 61 -8.81 -29.85 -14.98
N SER A 62 -7.89 -29.51 -15.88
CA SER A 62 -6.94 -30.45 -16.48
C SER A 62 -5.64 -29.74 -16.79
N GLU A 63 -4.51 -30.35 -16.42
CA GLU A 63 -3.18 -29.87 -16.83
C GLU A 63 -2.99 -29.96 -18.36
N ASP A 64 -3.65 -30.93 -19.01
CA ASP A 64 -3.73 -30.99 -20.47
C ASP A 64 -4.68 -29.91 -20.99
N HIS A 65 -4.13 -28.79 -21.47
CA HIS A 65 -4.89 -27.67 -22.04
C HIS A 65 -5.68 -28.04 -23.30
N LYS A 66 -5.35 -29.16 -23.97
CA LYS A 66 -6.05 -29.65 -25.15
C LYS A 66 -7.26 -30.49 -24.80
N LYS A 67 -7.39 -30.94 -23.54
CA LYS A 67 -8.54 -31.73 -23.10
C LYS A 67 -9.84 -30.95 -23.38
N PRO A 68 -10.79 -31.54 -24.15
CA PRO A 68 -12.08 -30.93 -24.40
C PRO A 68 -12.78 -30.59 -23.08
N ASP A 69 -13.50 -29.47 -23.05
CA ASP A 69 -14.37 -29.08 -21.92
C ASP A 69 -13.66 -28.93 -20.56
N HIS A 70 -12.34 -28.70 -20.56
CA HIS A 70 -11.55 -28.43 -19.36
C HIS A 70 -10.74 -27.14 -19.48
N THR A 71 -10.46 -26.53 -18.32
CA THR A 71 -9.58 -25.36 -18.13
C THR A 71 -8.28 -25.83 -17.51
N TYR A 72 -7.18 -25.20 -17.91
CA TYR A 72 -5.87 -25.43 -17.31
C TYR A 72 -5.54 -24.42 -16.21
N CYS A 73 -6.48 -23.53 -15.87
CA CYS A 73 -6.34 -22.58 -14.77
C CYS A 73 -7.52 -22.71 -13.81
N LYS A 74 -7.20 -23.02 -12.54
CA LYS A 74 -8.12 -23.21 -11.41
C LYS A 74 -7.96 -22.14 -10.32
N ARG A 75 -7.28 -21.04 -10.65
CA ARG A 75 -7.03 -19.91 -9.74
C ARG A 75 -7.67 -18.64 -10.31
N GLY A 76 -8.03 -17.71 -9.43
CA GLY A 76 -8.78 -16.51 -9.76
C GLY A 76 -8.82 -15.50 -8.62
N GLY A 77 -9.25 -14.28 -8.93
CA GLY A 77 -9.66 -13.29 -7.94
C GLY A 77 -11.17 -13.35 -7.72
N PHE A 78 -11.62 -13.70 -6.52
CA PHE A 78 -13.04 -13.89 -6.20
C PHE A 78 -13.49 -12.91 -5.12
N LEU A 79 -14.70 -12.39 -5.25
CA LEU A 79 -15.30 -11.53 -4.23
C LEU A 79 -15.54 -12.33 -2.95
N SER A 80 -15.33 -11.66 -1.82
CA SER A 80 -15.72 -12.21 -0.52
C SER A 80 -17.24 -12.05 -0.32
N PRO A 81 -17.89 -12.92 0.47
CA PRO A 81 -19.30 -12.78 0.77
C PRO A 81 -19.62 -11.40 1.35
N VAL A 82 -20.63 -10.73 0.79
CA VAL A 82 -21.10 -9.41 1.23
C VAL A 82 -22.45 -9.59 1.93
N SER A 83 -22.58 -9.02 3.13
CA SER A 83 -23.89 -8.92 3.78
C SER A 83 -24.75 -7.92 3.03
N PHE A 84 -25.96 -8.32 2.64
CA PHE A 84 -26.86 -7.50 1.85
C PHE A 84 -28.25 -7.51 2.47
N ASP A 85 -28.77 -6.33 2.79
CA ASP A 85 -30.16 -6.14 3.22
C ASP A 85 -31.01 -5.72 2.02
N PRO A 86 -31.85 -6.63 1.46
CA PRO A 86 -32.69 -6.30 0.32
C PRO A 86 -33.79 -5.29 0.67
N SER A 87 -34.17 -5.14 1.95
CA SER A 87 -35.17 -4.14 2.37
C SER A 87 -34.60 -2.72 2.31
N GLU A 88 -33.33 -2.56 2.70
CA GLU A 88 -32.58 -1.31 2.46
C GLU A 88 -32.62 -0.98 0.98
N PHE A 89 -32.45 -2.01 0.13
CA PHE A 89 -32.63 -2.26 -1.33
C PHE A 89 -33.99 -1.91 -1.98
N GLY A 90 -35.09 -1.84 -1.22
CA GLY A 90 -36.43 -1.81 -1.82
C GLY A 90 -36.70 -3.05 -2.69
N ILE A 91 -35.93 -4.12 -2.47
CA ILE A 91 -36.00 -5.39 -3.20
C ILE A 91 -36.74 -6.37 -2.29
N PRO A 92 -37.90 -6.90 -2.71
CA PRO A 92 -38.55 -7.99 -2.01
C PRO A 92 -37.62 -9.21 -1.90
N PRO A 93 -37.45 -9.83 -0.72
CA PRO A 93 -36.50 -10.94 -0.53
C PRO A 93 -36.72 -12.14 -1.47
N ASN A 94 -37.97 -12.41 -1.85
CA ASN A 94 -38.33 -13.50 -2.76
C ASN A 94 -37.86 -13.29 -4.21
N LEU A 95 -37.43 -12.07 -4.57
CA LEU A 95 -36.92 -11.76 -5.91
C LEU A 95 -35.40 -11.88 -6.02
N LEU A 96 -34.69 -12.08 -4.91
CA LEU A 96 -33.23 -12.00 -4.88
C LEU A 96 -32.57 -13.01 -5.82
N GLU A 97 -33.06 -14.24 -5.87
CA GLU A 97 -32.54 -15.30 -6.76
C GLU A 97 -32.76 -14.99 -8.25
N ALA A 98 -33.72 -14.11 -8.58
CA ALA A 98 -34.01 -13.71 -9.94
C ALA A 98 -33.33 -12.39 -10.34
N ILE A 99 -32.40 -11.87 -9.55
CA ILE A 99 -31.64 -10.64 -9.85
C ILE A 99 -30.15 -10.97 -9.87
N ASP A 100 -29.47 -10.57 -10.94
CA ASP A 100 -28.04 -10.84 -11.09
C ASP A 100 -27.20 -10.17 -9.99
N THR A 101 -26.15 -10.86 -9.54
CA THR A 101 -25.24 -10.39 -8.50
C THR A 101 -24.64 -9.02 -8.85
N SER A 102 -24.36 -8.76 -10.13
CA SER A 102 -23.86 -7.48 -10.61
C SER A 102 -24.84 -6.33 -10.33
N GLN A 103 -26.14 -6.56 -10.47
CA GLN A 103 -27.19 -5.56 -10.23
C GLN A 103 -27.33 -5.27 -8.74
N ILE A 104 -27.26 -6.31 -7.89
CA ILE A 104 -27.37 -6.21 -6.43
C ILE A 104 -26.16 -5.46 -5.85
N LEU A 105 -24.95 -5.96 -6.12
CA LEU A 105 -23.74 -5.40 -5.52
C LEU A 105 -23.44 -4.00 -6.05
N SER A 106 -23.83 -3.67 -7.28
CA SER A 106 -23.69 -2.32 -7.81
C SER A 106 -24.48 -1.26 -7.04
N LEU A 107 -25.63 -1.62 -6.44
CA LEU A 107 -26.37 -0.70 -5.56
C LEU A 107 -25.57 -0.36 -4.29
N VAL A 108 -24.93 -1.37 -3.70
CA VAL A 108 -24.06 -1.20 -2.53
C VAL A 108 -22.89 -0.28 -2.88
N ILE A 109 -22.21 -0.54 -4.00
CA ILE A 109 -21.04 0.24 -4.39
C ILE A 109 -21.38 1.66 -4.84
N ALA A 110 -22.52 1.87 -5.50
CA ALA A 110 -23.01 3.21 -5.82
C ALA A 110 -23.32 4.01 -4.55
N LYS A 111 -23.99 3.40 -3.55
CA LYS A 111 -24.23 4.02 -2.24
C LYS A 111 -22.92 4.38 -1.55
N MET A 112 -21.93 3.49 -1.57
CA MET A 112 -20.60 3.76 -1.00
C MET A 112 -19.93 4.93 -1.71
N ALA A 113 -19.94 4.98 -3.05
CA ALA A 113 -19.31 6.04 -3.82
C ALA A 113 -19.96 7.42 -3.58
N LEU A 114 -21.29 7.47 -3.51
CA LEU A 114 -22.04 8.69 -3.16
C LEU A 114 -21.72 9.13 -1.73
N THR A 115 -21.79 8.21 -0.76
CA THR A 115 -21.49 8.48 0.65
C THR A 115 -20.07 9.01 0.81
N ASP A 116 -19.12 8.41 0.10
CA ASP A 116 -17.73 8.85 0.06
C ASP A 116 -17.62 10.27 -0.51
N ALA A 117 -18.33 10.59 -1.60
CA ALA A 117 -18.42 11.96 -2.15
C ALA A 117 -19.10 12.97 -1.19
N GLY A 118 -19.61 12.52 -0.04
CA GLY A 118 -20.34 13.35 0.92
C GLY A 118 -21.80 13.60 0.54
N TYR A 119 -22.37 12.70 -0.27
CA TYR A 119 -23.76 12.70 -0.72
C TYR A 119 -24.47 11.42 -0.26
N GLY A 120 -25.76 11.48 0.06
CA GLY A 120 -26.52 10.34 0.58
C GLY A 120 -27.44 10.72 1.73
N ASP A 121 -28.02 9.72 2.39
CA ASP A 121 -29.03 9.91 3.45
C ASP A 121 -28.48 10.81 4.57
N ASN A 122 -29.14 11.95 4.78
CA ASN A 122 -28.78 12.95 5.81
C ASN A 122 -27.39 13.59 5.66
N LEU A 123 -26.78 13.54 4.47
CA LEU A 123 -25.53 14.25 4.16
C LEU A 123 -25.84 15.58 3.45
N ARG A 124 -25.23 15.83 2.29
CA ARG A 124 -25.47 17.04 1.48
C ARG A 124 -26.47 16.75 0.37
N SER A 125 -27.33 17.73 0.07
CA SER A 125 -28.13 17.71 -1.14
C SER A 125 -27.25 17.90 -2.37
N PHE A 126 -27.63 17.28 -3.49
CA PHE A 126 -27.02 17.46 -4.79
C PHE A 126 -28.09 17.47 -5.87
N ASP A 127 -27.71 17.90 -7.08
CA ASP A 127 -28.59 17.92 -8.25
C ASP A 127 -28.81 16.49 -8.78
N ASN A 128 -29.79 15.80 -8.19
CA ASN A 128 -30.14 14.43 -8.56
C ASN A 128 -30.72 14.35 -9.99
N GLU A 129 -31.47 15.36 -10.43
CA GLU A 129 -32.09 15.42 -11.75
C GLU A 129 -31.05 15.44 -12.88
N ASN A 130 -29.92 16.13 -12.68
CA ASN A 130 -28.81 16.15 -13.66
C ASN A 130 -27.62 15.28 -13.23
N THR A 131 -27.87 14.18 -12.51
CA THR A 131 -26.85 13.18 -12.19
C THR A 131 -26.96 11.97 -13.11
N SER A 132 -25.91 11.69 -13.89
CA SER A 132 -25.86 10.58 -14.84
C SER A 132 -25.15 9.33 -14.28
N VAL A 133 -25.42 8.17 -14.88
CA VAL A 133 -24.78 6.88 -14.54
C VAL A 133 -24.28 6.19 -15.81
N TYR A 134 -22.96 6.06 -15.95
CA TYR A 134 -22.32 5.36 -17.06
C TYR A 134 -21.48 4.20 -16.54
N LEU A 135 -21.84 2.95 -16.84
CA LEU A 135 -21.11 1.79 -16.32
C LEU A 135 -20.56 0.90 -17.43
N GLY A 136 -19.31 0.48 -17.28
CA GLY A 136 -18.76 -0.63 -18.05
C GLY A 136 -19.29 -1.95 -17.49
N VAL A 137 -20.07 -2.69 -18.26
CA VAL A 137 -20.65 -3.97 -17.83
C VAL A 137 -20.34 -5.02 -18.89
N THR A 138 -19.88 -6.19 -18.45
CA THR A 138 -19.57 -7.30 -19.37
C THR A 138 -20.83 -7.79 -20.09
N GLY A 139 -20.72 -8.10 -21.39
CA GLY A 139 -21.87 -8.48 -22.21
C GLY A 139 -22.69 -9.67 -21.70
N THR A 140 -22.05 -10.69 -21.09
CA THR A 140 -22.74 -11.83 -20.48
C THR A 140 -22.92 -11.62 -18.98
N GLN A 141 -24.14 -11.82 -18.50
CA GLN A 141 -24.51 -11.76 -17.08
C GLN A 141 -24.61 -13.17 -16.48
N GLU A 142 -24.42 -13.30 -15.16
CA GLU A 142 -24.41 -14.57 -14.43
C GLU A 142 -25.68 -15.38 -14.66
N LEU A 143 -26.85 -14.74 -14.57
CA LEU A 143 -28.13 -15.44 -14.69
C LEU A 143 -28.43 -16.00 -16.08
N VAL A 144 -27.75 -15.54 -17.13
CA VAL A 144 -27.98 -16.00 -18.51
C VAL A 144 -27.69 -17.50 -18.63
N ILE A 145 -26.63 -17.98 -17.99
CA ILE A 145 -26.15 -19.35 -18.09
C ILE A 145 -27.11 -20.35 -17.41
N PRO A 146 -27.42 -20.24 -16.10
CA PRO A 146 -28.31 -21.18 -15.42
C PRO A 146 -29.71 -21.20 -16.04
N LEU A 147 -30.26 -20.04 -16.43
CA LEU A 147 -31.58 -19.96 -17.05
C LEU A 147 -31.61 -20.61 -18.45
N SER A 148 -30.56 -20.41 -19.25
CA SER A 148 -30.42 -21.04 -20.57
C SER A 148 -30.24 -22.55 -20.46
N THR A 149 -29.50 -23.04 -19.47
CA THR A 149 -29.32 -24.47 -19.20
C THR A 149 -30.65 -25.18 -18.98
N ARG A 150 -31.59 -24.53 -18.27
CA ARG A 150 -32.94 -25.10 -18.05
C ARG A 150 -33.74 -25.29 -19.34
N LEU A 151 -33.44 -24.55 -20.41
CA LEU A 151 -34.09 -24.72 -21.72
C LEU A 151 -33.63 -26.00 -22.44
N GLY A 152 -32.49 -26.59 -22.03
CA GLY A 152 -31.98 -27.85 -22.56
C GLY A 152 -32.71 -29.10 -22.04
N HIS A 153 -33.47 -28.99 -20.96
CA HIS A 153 -34.13 -30.12 -20.30
C HIS A 153 -34.96 -31.02 -21.22
N PRO A 154 -35.75 -30.51 -22.19
CA PRO A 154 -36.49 -31.37 -23.11
C PRO A 154 -35.59 -32.25 -23.98
N VAL A 155 -34.38 -31.80 -24.32
CA VAL A 155 -33.40 -32.58 -25.09
C VAL A 155 -32.86 -33.71 -24.23
N TRP A 156 -32.47 -33.42 -22.99
CA TRP A 156 -31.96 -34.43 -22.05
C TRP A 156 -33.02 -35.45 -21.66
N LYS A 157 -34.27 -35.01 -21.44
CA LYS A 157 -35.40 -35.89 -21.17
C LYS A 157 -35.59 -36.91 -22.28
N ARG A 158 -35.65 -36.45 -23.55
CA ARG A 158 -35.73 -37.36 -24.71
C ARG A 158 -34.52 -38.29 -24.82
N ALA A 159 -33.32 -37.80 -24.52
CA ALA A 159 -32.11 -38.63 -24.57
C ALA A 159 -32.14 -39.76 -23.51
N LEU A 160 -32.60 -39.47 -22.29
CA LEU A 160 -32.77 -40.45 -21.23
C LEU A 160 -33.85 -41.49 -21.57
N GLU A 161 -35.01 -41.04 -22.05
CA GLU A 161 -36.11 -41.91 -22.49
C GLU A 161 -35.66 -42.82 -23.65
N ASN A 162 -34.99 -42.25 -24.67
CA ASN A 162 -34.45 -43.01 -25.80
C ASN A 162 -33.34 -43.99 -25.39
N SER A 163 -32.72 -43.79 -24.23
CA SER A 163 -31.73 -44.70 -23.64
C SER A 163 -32.37 -45.79 -22.77
N GLY A 164 -33.71 -45.85 -22.70
CA GLY A 164 -34.45 -46.86 -21.95
C GLY A 164 -34.62 -46.56 -20.45
N ILE A 165 -34.34 -45.33 -20.00
CA ILE A 165 -34.59 -44.92 -18.61
C ILE A 165 -36.10 -44.72 -18.41
N SER A 166 -36.66 -45.23 -17.30
CA SER A 166 -38.10 -45.11 -17.05
C SER A 166 -38.56 -43.65 -16.96
N PRO A 167 -39.83 -43.35 -17.31
CA PRO A 167 -40.35 -41.99 -17.19
C PRO A 167 -40.22 -41.39 -15.78
N GLU A 168 -40.46 -42.20 -14.75
CA GLU A 168 -40.35 -41.77 -13.35
C GLU A 168 -38.91 -41.41 -13.00
N LYS A 169 -37.94 -42.25 -13.41
CA LYS A 169 -36.52 -41.99 -13.15
C LYS A 169 -36.00 -40.81 -13.97
N THR A 170 -36.50 -40.65 -15.19
CA THR A 170 -36.18 -39.50 -16.04
C THR A 170 -36.65 -38.21 -15.40
N GLU A 171 -37.89 -38.17 -14.91
CA GLU A 171 -38.43 -36.99 -14.22
C GLU A 171 -37.64 -36.68 -12.93
N GLU A 172 -37.27 -37.71 -12.16
CA GLU A 172 -36.41 -37.56 -10.98
C GLU A 172 -35.05 -36.93 -11.34
N VAL A 173 -34.39 -37.41 -12.40
CA VAL A 173 -33.09 -36.89 -12.85
C VAL A 173 -33.22 -35.45 -13.34
N ILE A 174 -34.21 -35.16 -14.20
CA ILE A 174 -34.46 -33.80 -14.70
C ILE A 174 -34.77 -32.85 -13.55
N LYS A 175 -35.57 -33.28 -12.57
CA LYS A 175 -35.86 -32.48 -11.37
C LYS A 175 -34.60 -32.17 -10.57
N ARG A 176 -33.72 -33.15 -10.32
CA ARG A 176 -32.44 -32.92 -9.63
C ARG A 176 -31.55 -31.91 -10.34
N ILE A 177 -31.49 -31.97 -11.68
CA ILE A 177 -30.74 -30.99 -12.48
C ILE A 177 -31.41 -29.61 -12.40
N SER A 178 -32.73 -29.55 -12.53
CA SER A 178 -33.54 -28.33 -12.38
C SER A 178 -33.32 -27.64 -11.04
N ASP A 179 -33.35 -28.41 -9.94
CA ASP A 179 -33.21 -27.91 -8.58
C ASP A 179 -31.78 -27.40 -8.29
N SER A 180 -30.82 -27.67 -9.19
CA SER A 180 -29.44 -27.15 -9.12
C SER A 180 -29.27 -25.77 -9.76
N TYR A 181 -30.31 -25.25 -10.44
CA TYR A 181 -30.28 -23.95 -11.11
C TYR A 181 -31.45 -23.07 -10.67
N VAL A 182 -31.26 -21.75 -10.73
CA VAL A 182 -32.34 -20.77 -10.50
C VAL A 182 -33.52 -21.04 -11.44
N SER A 183 -34.75 -21.01 -10.91
CA SER A 183 -35.96 -21.19 -11.72
C SER A 183 -36.29 -19.95 -12.56
N TRP A 184 -36.98 -20.16 -13.68
CA TRP A 184 -37.62 -19.07 -14.40
C TRP A 184 -38.71 -18.43 -13.53
N GLN A 185 -38.63 -17.13 -13.34
CA GLN A 185 -39.56 -16.28 -12.60
C GLN A 185 -39.92 -15.07 -13.46
N GLU A 186 -40.97 -14.34 -13.08
CA GLU A 186 -41.37 -13.10 -13.78
C GLU A 186 -40.21 -12.08 -13.86
N ASN A 187 -39.40 -11.99 -12.80
CA ASN A 187 -38.27 -11.07 -12.72
C ASN A 187 -36.96 -11.62 -13.34
N SER A 188 -36.94 -12.85 -13.87
CA SER A 188 -35.72 -13.42 -14.45
C SER A 188 -35.20 -12.63 -15.64
N PHE A 189 -36.09 -12.12 -16.51
CA PHE A 189 -35.66 -11.34 -17.67
C PHE A 189 -35.05 -9.99 -17.28
N PRO A 190 -35.71 -9.11 -16.50
CA PRO A 190 -35.06 -7.91 -15.97
C PRO A 190 -33.80 -8.20 -15.17
N GLY A 191 -33.77 -9.32 -14.45
CA GLY A 191 -32.66 -9.77 -13.64
C GLY A 191 -31.39 -10.09 -14.41
N LEU A 192 -31.49 -10.62 -15.63
CA LEU A 192 -30.33 -11.02 -16.45
C LEU A 192 -29.80 -9.91 -17.38
N LEU A 193 -30.43 -8.74 -17.39
CA LEU A 193 -30.12 -7.66 -18.32
C LEU A 193 -28.99 -6.75 -17.79
N GLY A 194 -27.89 -6.63 -18.55
CA GLY A 194 -26.76 -5.78 -18.14
C GLY A 194 -27.11 -4.29 -18.02
N ASN A 195 -27.98 -3.75 -18.88
CA ASN A 195 -28.40 -2.34 -18.80
C ASN A 195 -29.14 -2.00 -17.49
N VAL A 196 -29.83 -2.98 -16.91
CA VAL A 196 -30.59 -2.83 -15.67
C VAL A 196 -29.67 -2.59 -14.47
N VAL A 197 -28.37 -2.92 -14.55
CA VAL A 197 -27.36 -2.54 -13.54
C VAL A 197 -27.38 -1.01 -13.32
N SER A 198 -27.23 -0.23 -14.39
CA SER A 198 -27.29 1.23 -14.32
C SER A 198 -28.70 1.75 -13.98
N GLY A 199 -29.73 1.12 -14.56
CA GLY A 199 -31.12 1.52 -14.37
C GLY A 199 -31.58 1.37 -12.91
N ARG A 200 -31.16 0.30 -12.20
CA ARG A 200 -31.48 0.11 -10.78
C ARG A 200 -30.84 1.15 -9.89
N ILE A 201 -29.61 1.56 -10.17
CA ILE A 201 -28.94 2.66 -9.44
C ILE A 201 -29.75 3.94 -9.60
N CYS A 202 -30.08 4.33 -10.84
CA CYS A 202 -30.86 5.54 -11.09
C CYS A 202 -32.24 5.49 -10.44
N ASN A 203 -32.96 4.37 -10.60
CA ASN A 203 -34.27 4.19 -9.99
C ASN A 203 -34.18 4.28 -8.46
N ARG A 204 -33.16 3.65 -7.87
CA ARG A 204 -33.05 3.59 -6.42
C ARG A 204 -32.65 4.93 -5.80
N PHE A 205 -31.65 5.60 -6.36
CA PHE A 205 -31.13 6.86 -5.80
C PHE A 205 -31.80 8.11 -6.40
N ASN A 206 -32.91 7.93 -7.14
CA ASN A 206 -33.67 8.98 -7.80
C ASN A 206 -32.79 9.90 -8.68
N LEU A 207 -32.01 9.30 -9.58
CA LEU A 207 -31.10 10.03 -10.47
C LEU A 207 -31.76 10.22 -11.84
N GLY A 208 -31.95 11.48 -12.25
CA GLY A 208 -32.67 11.86 -13.47
C GLY A 208 -31.82 11.98 -14.74
N GLY A 209 -30.49 11.90 -14.61
CA GLY A 209 -29.57 12.01 -15.75
C GLY A 209 -29.55 10.76 -16.63
N THR A 210 -28.71 10.78 -17.66
CA THR A 210 -28.55 9.63 -18.57
C THR A 210 -28.05 8.41 -17.80
N ASN A 211 -28.71 7.26 -17.98
CA ASN A 211 -28.21 5.96 -17.55
C ASN A 211 -27.86 5.11 -18.75
N THR A 212 -26.67 4.51 -18.78
CA THR A 212 -26.21 3.70 -19.90
C THR A 212 -25.13 2.71 -19.44
N VAL A 213 -25.09 1.55 -20.09
CA VAL A 213 -23.98 0.61 -20.00
C VAL A 213 -23.21 0.55 -21.31
N VAL A 214 -21.90 0.34 -21.22
CA VAL A 214 -21.01 0.18 -22.39
C VAL A 214 -20.21 -1.10 -22.29
N ASP A 215 -19.95 -1.72 -23.44
CA ASP A 215 -19.09 -2.89 -23.55
C ASP A 215 -17.95 -2.60 -24.55
N ALA A 216 -16.76 -2.41 -24.01
CA ALA A 216 -15.48 -2.36 -24.71
C ALA A 216 -14.54 -3.44 -24.15
N ALA A 217 -15.10 -4.60 -23.79
CA ALA A 217 -14.42 -5.70 -23.13
C ALA A 217 -13.60 -5.23 -21.89
N CYS A 218 -12.30 -5.50 -21.86
CA CYS A 218 -11.43 -5.12 -20.75
C CYS A 218 -11.28 -3.60 -20.55
N ALA A 219 -11.69 -2.78 -21.52
CA ALA A 219 -11.66 -1.32 -21.46
C ALA A 219 -13.03 -0.69 -21.15
N SER A 220 -14.07 -1.49 -20.85
CA SER A 220 -15.44 -1.00 -20.62
C SER A 220 -15.52 0.10 -19.56
N SER A 221 -14.79 -0.02 -18.44
CA SER A 221 -14.80 1.02 -17.39
C SER A 221 -14.22 2.36 -17.85
N LEU A 222 -13.07 2.37 -18.53
CA LEU A 222 -12.51 3.63 -19.04
C LEU A 222 -13.34 4.21 -20.20
N SER A 223 -14.00 3.34 -20.99
CA SER A 223 -15.00 3.77 -21.97
C SER A 223 -16.17 4.48 -21.29
N ALA A 224 -16.71 3.90 -20.21
CA ALA A 224 -17.80 4.50 -19.45
C ALA A 224 -17.40 5.86 -18.84
N ILE A 225 -16.19 5.92 -18.27
CA ILE A 225 -15.63 7.16 -17.73
C ILE A 225 -15.47 8.21 -18.82
N ASN A 226 -15.00 7.85 -20.01
CA ASN A 226 -14.92 8.77 -21.15
C ASN A 226 -16.29 9.35 -21.52
N HIS A 227 -17.35 8.53 -21.54
CA HIS A 227 -18.71 9.02 -21.80
C HIS A 227 -19.19 9.98 -20.70
N ALA A 228 -18.93 9.65 -19.43
CA ALA A 228 -19.24 10.52 -18.30
C ALA A 228 -18.50 11.88 -18.38
N ILE A 229 -17.21 11.87 -18.73
CA ILE A 229 -16.41 13.09 -18.94
C ILE A 229 -17.03 13.93 -20.05
N LEU A 230 -17.34 13.34 -21.20
CA LEU A 230 -17.95 14.07 -22.32
C LEU A 230 -19.32 14.64 -21.96
N ASP A 231 -20.12 13.94 -21.18
CA ASP A 231 -21.45 14.37 -20.74
C ASP A 231 -21.38 15.55 -19.73
N LEU A 232 -20.41 15.48 -18.81
CA LEU A 232 -20.09 16.58 -17.89
C LEU A 232 -19.56 17.81 -18.65
N LEU A 233 -18.62 17.64 -19.57
CA LEU A 233 -18.06 18.77 -20.34
C LEU A 233 -19.10 19.41 -21.28
N ALA A 234 -20.06 18.62 -21.79
CA ALA A 234 -21.17 19.13 -22.58
C ALA A 234 -22.22 19.89 -21.75
N GLY A 235 -22.12 19.89 -20.41
CA GLY A 235 -23.08 20.56 -19.53
C GLY A 235 -24.44 19.87 -19.45
N ARG A 236 -24.56 18.62 -19.93
CA ARG A 236 -25.81 17.83 -19.85
C ARG A 236 -25.97 17.13 -18.50
N SER A 237 -24.85 16.93 -17.81
CA SER A 237 -24.79 16.40 -16.45
C SER A 237 -23.95 17.32 -15.57
N ASN A 238 -24.29 17.40 -14.29
CA ASN A 238 -23.54 18.14 -13.27
C ASN A 238 -22.73 17.23 -12.36
N MET A 239 -23.07 15.94 -12.33
CA MET A 239 -22.37 14.91 -11.59
C MET A 239 -22.58 13.55 -12.27
N SER A 240 -21.58 12.70 -12.29
CA SER A 240 -21.72 11.36 -12.89
C SER A 240 -21.17 10.27 -11.99
N ILE A 241 -21.94 9.19 -11.82
CA ILE A 241 -21.45 7.93 -11.26
C ILE A 241 -20.96 7.09 -12.44
N THR A 242 -19.69 6.71 -12.43
CA THR A 242 -19.13 5.91 -13.53
C THR A 242 -18.08 4.92 -13.07
N GLY A 243 -17.78 3.91 -13.86
CA GLY A 243 -16.83 2.86 -13.50
C GLY A 243 -17.10 1.56 -14.23
N GLY A 244 -16.85 0.43 -13.59
CA GLY A 244 -17.12 -0.88 -14.18
C GLY A 244 -17.53 -1.95 -13.18
N VAL A 245 -18.27 -2.93 -13.70
CA VAL A 245 -18.94 -3.99 -12.95
C VAL A 245 -18.67 -5.32 -13.64
N ASP A 246 -18.08 -6.26 -12.91
CA ASP A 246 -17.94 -7.63 -13.37
C ASP A 246 -17.94 -8.61 -12.20
N THR A 247 -19.01 -9.38 -12.06
CA THR A 247 -19.15 -10.41 -11.01
C THR A 247 -19.16 -11.82 -11.58
N LEU A 248 -18.88 -11.99 -12.87
CA LEU A 248 -18.98 -13.28 -13.55
C LEU A 248 -17.61 -13.94 -13.65
N ASN A 249 -17.30 -14.84 -12.71
CA ASN A 249 -16.07 -15.64 -12.74
C ASN A 249 -16.36 -17.15 -12.64
N ASP A 250 -17.28 -17.60 -13.48
CA ASP A 250 -17.75 -18.97 -13.54
C ASP A 250 -16.94 -19.85 -14.50
N ILE A 251 -17.33 -21.12 -14.63
CA ILE A 251 -16.66 -22.05 -15.54
C ILE A 251 -16.78 -21.62 -17.01
N PHE A 252 -17.89 -20.99 -17.42
CA PHE A 252 -18.05 -20.51 -18.79
C PHE A 252 -16.96 -19.50 -19.15
N MET A 253 -16.72 -18.51 -18.29
CA MET A 253 -15.68 -17.51 -18.52
C MET A 253 -14.27 -18.11 -18.50
N HIS A 254 -13.99 -19.05 -17.59
CA HIS A 254 -12.73 -19.79 -17.60
C HIS A 254 -12.55 -20.60 -18.89
N MET A 255 -13.60 -21.21 -19.44
CA MET A 255 -13.56 -21.89 -20.74
C MET A 255 -13.26 -20.94 -21.88
N CYS A 256 -13.97 -19.81 -21.97
CA CYS A 256 -13.74 -18.81 -23.01
C CYS A 256 -12.26 -18.36 -23.07
N PHE A 257 -11.67 -18.09 -21.90
CA PHE A 257 -10.27 -17.65 -21.83
C PHE A 257 -9.27 -18.81 -21.99
N ALA A 258 -9.57 -20.01 -21.50
CA ALA A 258 -8.71 -21.17 -21.71
C ALA A 258 -8.59 -21.52 -23.20
N LYS A 259 -9.70 -21.45 -23.96
CA LYS A 259 -9.69 -21.79 -25.40
C LYS A 259 -9.08 -20.70 -26.29
N THR A 260 -8.82 -19.51 -25.75
CA THR A 260 -8.01 -18.48 -26.42
C THR A 260 -6.54 -18.51 -25.98
N SER A 261 -6.14 -19.46 -25.13
CA SER A 261 -4.76 -19.65 -24.63
C SER A 261 -4.17 -18.42 -23.93
N VAL A 262 -5.02 -17.60 -23.30
CA VAL A 262 -4.58 -16.38 -22.60
C VAL A 262 -4.47 -16.55 -21.09
N LEU A 263 -5.01 -17.62 -20.50
CA LEU A 263 -4.89 -17.87 -19.06
C LEU A 263 -3.45 -18.27 -18.69
N SER A 264 -3.05 -17.92 -17.47
CA SER A 264 -1.78 -18.33 -16.87
C SER A 264 -1.78 -19.82 -16.54
N HIS A 265 -0.68 -20.51 -16.85
CA HIS A 265 -0.48 -21.91 -16.48
C HIS A 265 -0.07 -22.06 -15.01
N SER A 266 0.70 -21.10 -14.50
CA SER A 266 1.04 -21.01 -13.08
C SER A 266 -0.13 -20.57 -12.18
N GLY A 267 -1.18 -20.02 -12.79
CA GLY A 267 -2.34 -19.50 -12.08
C GLY A 267 -2.08 -18.17 -11.37
N ASP A 268 -1.11 -17.39 -11.86
CA ASP A 268 -0.76 -16.05 -11.36
C ASP A 268 -0.65 -15.05 -12.51
N ALA A 269 -1.15 -13.83 -12.29
CA ALA A 269 -0.89 -12.70 -13.19
C ALA A 269 0.49 -12.09 -12.87
N LYS A 270 1.44 -12.22 -13.78
CA LYS A 270 2.85 -11.82 -13.60
C LYS A 270 3.30 -10.78 -14.63
N PRO A 271 2.69 -9.58 -14.60
CA PRO A 271 2.91 -8.55 -15.62
C PRO A 271 4.37 -8.10 -15.67
N PHE A 272 4.90 -8.02 -16.89
CA PHE A 272 6.28 -7.59 -17.19
C PHE A 272 7.41 -8.49 -16.65
N SER A 273 7.08 -9.63 -16.04
CA SER A 273 8.08 -10.60 -15.56
C SER A 273 8.58 -11.50 -16.69
N ASP A 274 9.84 -11.94 -16.58
CA ASP A 274 10.44 -12.99 -17.40
C ASP A 274 9.66 -14.32 -17.38
N SER A 275 8.90 -14.54 -16.31
CA SER A 275 8.08 -15.72 -16.09
C SER A 275 6.60 -15.51 -16.47
N SER A 276 6.24 -14.36 -17.05
CA SER A 276 4.89 -14.09 -17.56
C SER A 276 4.40 -15.23 -18.47
N ASP A 277 3.18 -15.71 -18.24
CA ASP A 277 2.64 -16.91 -18.90
C ASP A 277 1.13 -16.84 -19.17
N GLY A 278 0.52 -15.67 -18.97
CA GLY A 278 -0.91 -15.44 -19.17
C GLY A 278 -1.53 -14.60 -18.07
N THR A 279 -2.84 -14.43 -18.15
CA THR A 279 -3.65 -13.69 -17.19
C THR A 279 -4.43 -14.62 -16.26
N VAL A 280 -4.98 -14.06 -15.18
CA VAL A 280 -5.87 -14.76 -14.25
C VAL A 280 -7.15 -13.96 -14.15
N LEU A 281 -8.31 -14.60 -14.25
CA LEU A 281 -9.59 -13.90 -14.19
C LEU A 281 -9.92 -13.45 -12.78
N ALA A 282 -10.59 -12.31 -12.70
CA ALA A 282 -11.13 -11.82 -11.45
C ALA A 282 -12.50 -11.18 -11.61
N GLU A 283 -13.17 -11.07 -10.48
CA GLU A 283 -14.37 -10.28 -10.25
C GLU A 283 -14.00 -8.91 -9.71
N GLY A 284 -14.89 -7.94 -9.82
CA GLY A 284 -14.70 -6.62 -9.26
C GLY A 284 -15.79 -5.63 -9.63
N ILE A 285 -16.02 -4.69 -8.74
CA ILE A 285 -16.86 -3.52 -8.97
C ILE A 285 -16.09 -2.29 -8.49
N GLY A 286 -15.87 -1.34 -9.38
CA GLY A 286 -15.25 -0.06 -9.06
C GLY A 286 -16.09 1.07 -9.62
N MET A 287 -16.47 2.03 -8.79
CA MET A 287 -17.22 3.22 -9.19
C MET A 287 -16.55 4.47 -8.65
N VAL A 288 -16.59 5.53 -9.45
CA VAL A 288 -16.12 6.87 -9.11
C VAL A 288 -17.26 7.87 -9.34
N VAL A 289 -17.31 8.91 -8.51
CA VAL A 289 -18.20 10.05 -8.68
C VAL A 289 -17.38 11.20 -9.25
N LEU A 290 -17.82 11.72 -10.39
CA LEU A 290 -17.13 12.75 -11.16
C LEU A 290 -17.92 14.04 -11.21
N LYS A 291 -17.19 15.16 -11.16
CA LYS A 291 -17.69 16.51 -11.49
C LYS A 291 -16.66 17.26 -12.31
N ARG A 292 -17.07 18.32 -13.01
CA ARG A 292 -16.13 19.32 -13.50
C ARG A 292 -15.36 19.89 -12.31
N LEU A 293 -14.05 20.11 -12.45
CA LEU A 293 -13.19 20.56 -11.35
C LEU A 293 -13.72 21.84 -10.68
N GLU A 294 -14.18 22.80 -11.48
CA GLU A 294 -14.73 24.06 -10.97
C GLU A 294 -16.03 23.87 -10.18
N ASP A 295 -16.87 22.90 -10.53
CA ASP A 295 -18.07 22.58 -9.76
C ASP A 295 -17.72 21.89 -8.44
N ALA A 296 -16.76 20.96 -8.46
CA ALA A 296 -16.28 20.31 -7.24
C ALA A 296 -15.69 21.34 -6.25
N LYS A 297 -14.92 22.33 -6.74
CA LYS A 297 -14.42 23.44 -5.94
C LYS A 297 -15.55 24.30 -5.39
N ARG A 298 -16.51 24.70 -6.25
CA ARG A 298 -17.68 25.50 -5.85
C ARG A 298 -18.46 24.81 -4.73
N ASP A 299 -18.65 23.50 -4.84
CA ASP A 299 -19.46 22.71 -3.93
C ASP A 299 -18.67 22.22 -2.69
N ASN A 300 -17.40 22.64 -2.57
CA ASN A 300 -16.46 22.23 -1.52
C ASN A 300 -16.38 20.71 -1.36
N ASP A 301 -16.36 20.02 -2.50
CA ASP A 301 -16.18 18.58 -2.56
C ASP A 301 -14.75 18.20 -2.19
N ARG A 302 -14.59 17.03 -1.57
CA ARG A 302 -13.28 16.39 -1.48
C ARG A 302 -12.85 16.02 -2.90
N ILE A 303 -11.58 16.23 -3.24
CA ILE A 303 -11.02 15.84 -4.54
C ILE A 303 -9.85 14.88 -4.30
N TYR A 304 -9.98 13.64 -4.77
CA TYR A 304 -8.91 12.63 -4.67
C TYR A 304 -7.80 12.87 -5.69
N ALA A 305 -8.21 13.08 -6.95
CA ALA A 305 -7.33 13.37 -8.07
C ALA A 305 -8.14 14.08 -9.17
N VAL A 306 -7.42 14.64 -10.13
CA VAL A 306 -7.99 15.34 -11.28
C VAL A 306 -7.62 14.57 -12.56
N ILE A 307 -8.62 14.18 -13.35
CA ILE A 307 -8.41 13.67 -14.70
C ILE A 307 -8.19 14.88 -15.62
N LYS A 308 -7.01 14.95 -16.22
CA LYS A 308 -6.56 16.05 -17.08
C LYS A 308 -6.83 15.79 -18.57
N GLY A 309 -6.86 14.52 -18.98
CA GLY A 309 -7.18 14.12 -20.36
C GLY A 309 -7.49 12.63 -20.47
N MET A 310 -8.24 12.26 -21.52
CA MET A 310 -8.65 10.88 -21.81
C MET A 310 -8.48 10.60 -23.31
N GLY A 311 -7.39 9.91 -23.65
CA GLY A 311 -7.13 9.50 -25.02
C GLY A 311 -7.83 8.21 -25.38
N THR A 312 -8.40 8.16 -26.58
CA THR A 312 -9.09 6.97 -27.11
C THR A 312 -8.56 6.60 -28.49
N SER A 313 -8.56 5.32 -28.82
CA SER A 313 -8.22 4.84 -30.15
C SER A 313 -8.81 3.45 -30.44
N SER A 314 -8.65 3.02 -31.70
CA SER A 314 -8.85 1.62 -32.11
C SER A 314 -7.58 1.09 -32.77
N ASP A 315 -7.30 -0.19 -32.57
CA ASP A 315 -6.24 -0.92 -33.26
C ASP A 315 -6.47 -1.02 -34.78
N GLY A 316 -7.72 -0.83 -35.24
CA GLY A 316 -8.09 -0.87 -36.64
C GLY A 316 -7.74 -2.22 -37.28
N LYS A 317 -7.16 -2.18 -38.49
CA LYS A 317 -6.74 -3.40 -39.21
C LYS A 317 -5.44 -3.93 -38.61
N SER A 318 -5.51 -5.06 -37.90
CA SER A 318 -4.35 -5.78 -37.35
C SER A 318 -4.30 -7.23 -37.87
N GLY A 319 -3.30 -8.01 -37.44
CA GLY A 319 -3.12 -9.41 -37.86
C GLY A 319 -4.19 -10.39 -37.34
N SER A 320 -4.93 -10.01 -36.29
CA SER A 320 -6.07 -10.74 -35.73
C SER A 320 -6.90 -9.78 -34.88
N ILE A 321 -8.21 -9.96 -34.86
CA ILE A 321 -9.14 -9.16 -34.02
C ILE A 321 -8.79 -9.20 -32.53
N TYR A 322 -8.05 -10.23 -32.09
CA TYR A 322 -7.66 -10.43 -30.68
C TYR A 322 -6.22 -10.00 -30.38
N ALA A 323 -5.42 -9.69 -31.41
CA ALA A 323 -4.02 -9.34 -31.23
C ALA A 323 -3.89 -7.84 -30.91
N PRO A 324 -3.22 -7.46 -29.81
CA PRO A 324 -3.02 -6.05 -29.47
C PRO A 324 -2.10 -5.37 -30.48
N ASN A 325 -2.29 -4.06 -30.71
CA ASN A 325 -1.47 -3.27 -31.63
C ASN A 325 -0.80 -2.07 -30.95
N SER A 326 0.54 -2.03 -30.97
CA SER A 326 1.34 -0.95 -30.38
C SER A 326 0.97 0.43 -30.95
N ALA A 327 0.72 0.53 -32.26
CA ALA A 327 0.36 1.80 -32.90
C ALA A 327 -1.01 2.32 -32.44
N GLY A 328 -1.96 1.41 -32.19
CA GLY A 328 -3.26 1.73 -31.62
C GLY A 328 -3.12 2.30 -30.21
N GLN A 329 -2.39 1.59 -29.34
CA GLN A 329 -2.13 2.02 -27.97
C GLN A 329 -1.37 3.35 -27.91
N LEU A 330 -0.33 3.52 -28.73
CA LEU A 330 0.43 4.77 -28.86
C LEU A 330 -0.46 5.95 -29.29
N LYS A 331 -1.44 5.71 -30.17
CA LYS A 331 -2.40 6.76 -30.57
C LYS A 331 -3.27 7.21 -29.41
N ALA A 332 -3.77 6.29 -28.58
CA ALA A 332 -4.52 6.65 -27.38
C ALA A 332 -3.64 7.41 -26.37
N LEU A 333 -2.42 6.93 -26.12
CA LEU A 333 -1.44 7.63 -25.27
C LEU A 333 -1.18 9.06 -25.74
N LYS A 334 -0.81 9.26 -27.01
CA LYS A 334 -0.56 10.59 -27.60
C LYS A 334 -1.78 11.52 -27.50
N ALA A 335 -2.99 10.99 -27.72
CA ALA A 335 -4.21 11.77 -27.59
C ALA A 335 -4.43 12.24 -26.14
N ALA A 336 -4.22 11.36 -25.15
CA ALA A 336 -4.41 11.67 -23.75
C ALA A 336 -3.45 12.76 -23.25
N TYR A 337 -2.15 12.63 -23.54
CA TYR A 337 -1.15 13.62 -23.12
C TYR A 337 -1.31 14.96 -23.85
N LYS A 338 -1.73 14.93 -25.12
CA LYS A 338 -2.04 16.15 -25.88
C LYS A 338 -3.26 16.87 -25.32
N GLU A 339 -4.33 16.14 -24.98
CA GLU A 339 -5.53 16.72 -24.37
C GLU A 339 -5.24 17.28 -22.98
N ALA A 340 -4.43 16.57 -22.20
CA ALA A 340 -4.03 17.00 -20.86
C ALA A 340 -3.08 18.20 -20.83
N ASP A 341 -2.42 18.52 -21.96
CA ASP A 341 -1.31 19.48 -22.05
C ASP A 341 -0.19 19.19 -21.01
N ILE A 342 0.18 17.91 -20.91
CA ILE A 342 1.16 17.41 -19.93
C ILE A 342 2.32 16.71 -20.66
N SER A 343 3.54 17.11 -20.32
CA SER A 343 4.76 16.42 -20.78
C SER A 343 4.91 15.05 -20.10
N PRO A 344 5.12 13.94 -20.85
CA PRO A 344 5.33 12.61 -20.29
C PRO A 344 6.48 12.51 -19.28
N GLU A 345 7.52 13.35 -19.38
CA GLU A 345 8.65 13.36 -18.44
C GLU A 345 8.25 13.66 -16.99
N THR A 346 7.08 14.28 -16.79
CA THR A 346 6.58 14.68 -15.46
C THR A 346 5.77 13.59 -14.75
N VAL A 347 5.52 12.47 -15.43
CA VAL A 347 4.69 11.37 -14.92
C VAL A 347 5.53 10.45 -14.05
N GLY A 348 5.09 10.23 -12.80
CA GLY A 348 5.78 9.38 -11.84
C GLY A 348 5.24 7.96 -11.74
N LEU A 349 4.05 7.69 -12.28
CA LEU A 349 3.39 6.38 -12.22
C LEU A 349 2.62 6.08 -13.52
N ILE A 350 2.83 4.89 -14.08
CA ILE A 350 1.95 4.29 -15.08
C ILE A 350 1.29 3.05 -14.48
N GLU A 351 -0.02 3.14 -14.27
CA GLU A 351 -0.89 1.99 -14.02
C GLU A 351 -1.28 1.39 -15.39
N ALA A 352 -0.51 0.38 -15.79
CA ALA A 352 -0.64 -0.27 -17.07
C ALA A 352 -1.88 -1.18 -17.14
N HIS A 353 -2.28 -1.51 -18.37
CA HIS A 353 -3.21 -2.59 -18.63
C HIS A 353 -2.62 -3.93 -18.15
N GLY A 354 -1.35 -4.22 -18.43
CA GLY A 354 -0.48 -5.21 -17.79
C GLY A 354 -1.19 -6.53 -17.45
N THR A 355 -1.45 -7.37 -18.45
CA THR A 355 -2.26 -8.59 -18.23
C THR A 355 -1.44 -9.77 -17.75
N GLY A 356 -0.11 -9.73 -17.83
CA GLY A 356 0.75 -10.89 -17.62
C GLY A 356 0.89 -11.77 -18.86
N THR A 357 0.37 -11.32 -20.01
CA THR A 357 0.56 -12.01 -21.29
C THR A 357 1.86 -11.53 -21.94
N ARG A 358 2.76 -12.45 -22.31
CA ARG A 358 4.06 -12.09 -22.90
C ARG A 358 3.96 -11.10 -24.07
N VAL A 359 3.03 -11.37 -24.99
CA VAL A 359 2.83 -10.54 -26.19
C VAL A 359 2.18 -9.20 -25.81
N GLY A 360 1.14 -9.22 -24.98
CA GLY A 360 0.43 -8.01 -24.58
C GLY A 360 1.30 -7.05 -23.78
N ASP A 361 2.03 -7.56 -22.79
CA ASP A 361 2.94 -6.78 -21.95
C ASP A 361 4.07 -6.16 -22.79
N ALA A 362 4.63 -6.89 -23.77
CA ALA A 362 5.65 -6.36 -24.66
C ALA A 362 5.09 -5.28 -25.61
N VAL A 363 3.91 -5.48 -26.19
CA VAL A 363 3.26 -4.48 -27.05
C VAL A 363 2.98 -3.19 -26.26
N GLU A 364 2.43 -3.32 -25.06
CA GLU A 364 2.14 -2.19 -24.18
C GLU A 364 3.39 -1.45 -23.74
N PHE A 365 4.40 -2.17 -23.26
CA PHE A 365 5.64 -1.56 -22.80
C PHE A 365 6.34 -0.81 -23.94
N ASN A 366 6.34 -1.36 -25.16
CA ASN A 366 6.89 -0.70 -26.33
C ASN A 366 6.14 0.59 -26.69
N ALA A 367 4.80 0.57 -26.69
CA ALA A 367 4.00 1.76 -26.99
C ALA A 367 4.25 2.90 -25.97
N ILE A 368 4.31 2.54 -24.68
CA ILE A 368 4.56 3.50 -23.61
C ILE A 368 6.00 4.03 -23.70
N SER A 369 6.99 3.16 -23.87
CA SER A 369 8.40 3.54 -24.00
C SER A 369 8.67 4.38 -25.24
N GLU A 370 8.05 4.06 -26.37
CA GLU A 370 8.18 4.87 -27.60
C GLU A 370 7.74 6.32 -27.36
N LEU A 371 6.66 6.53 -26.60
CA LEU A 371 6.23 7.89 -26.26
C LEU A 371 7.18 8.56 -25.27
N PHE A 372 7.51 7.90 -24.16
CA PHE A 372 8.23 8.51 -23.04
C PHE A 372 9.70 8.78 -23.36
N SER A 373 10.37 7.90 -24.09
CA SER A 373 11.78 8.05 -24.45
C SER A 373 12.04 9.25 -25.37
N GLN A 374 11.00 9.87 -25.95
CA GLN A 374 11.13 11.13 -26.70
C GLN A 374 11.33 12.35 -25.79
N TYR A 375 10.99 12.23 -24.50
CA TYR A 375 11.01 13.33 -23.54
C TYR A 375 12.03 13.12 -22.44
N THR A 376 12.32 11.87 -22.07
CA THR A 376 13.29 11.58 -21.00
C THR A 376 13.91 10.19 -21.18
N ASP A 377 15.15 10.05 -20.72
CA ASP A 377 15.87 8.79 -20.55
C ASP A 377 16.04 8.43 -19.06
N ASN A 378 15.39 9.18 -18.15
CA ASN A 378 15.50 8.97 -16.72
C ASN A 378 14.59 7.84 -16.24
N ASN A 379 15.17 6.83 -15.59
CA ASN A 379 14.45 5.69 -15.01
C ASN A 379 13.69 6.05 -13.71
N LYS A 380 12.79 7.05 -13.77
CA LYS A 380 12.09 7.63 -12.62
C LYS A 380 10.58 7.37 -12.62
N CYS A 381 10.01 6.86 -13.70
CA CYS A 381 8.59 6.53 -13.76
C CYS A 381 8.34 5.10 -13.26
N ALA A 382 7.55 4.92 -12.21
CA ALA A 382 7.12 3.59 -11.81
C ALA A 382 6.11 3.04 -12.83
N ILE A 383 6.29 1.81 -13.30
CA ILE A 383 5.28 1.08 -14.08
C ILE A 383 4.82 -0.14 -13.31
N GLY A 384 3.52 -0.43 -13.33
CA GLY A 384 2.95 -1.58 -12.65
C GLY A 384 1.47 -1.72 -12.94
N THR A 385 0.83 -2.68 -12.30
CA THR A 385 -0.62 -2.89 -12.47
C THR A 385 -1.22 -3.60 -11.26
N VAL A 386 -2.45 -3.25 -10.89
CA VAL A 386 -3.19 -3.93 -9.81
C VAL A 386 -3.49 -5.40 -10.15
N LYS A 387 -3.46 -5.78 -11.43
CA LYS A 387 -3.79 -7.15 -11.85
C LYS A 387 -2.86 -8.20 -11.26
N SER A 388 -1.62 -7.85 -10.91
CA SER A 388 -0.71 -8.75 -10.20
C SER A 388 -1.22 -9.15 -8.80
N MET A 389 -2.09 -8.32 -8.21
CA MET A 389 -2.64 -8.48 -6.87
C MET A 389 -4.01 -9.13 -6.89
N ILE A 390 -4.93 -8.61 -7.72
CA ILE A 390 -6.34 -9.00 -7.69
C ILE A 390 -6.76 -9.87 -8.88
N GLY A 391 -5.89 -10.08 -9.87
CA GLY A 391 -6.25 -10.65 -11.17
C GLY A 391 -6.92 -9.64 -12.10
N HIS A 392 -7.36 -10.11 -13.27
CA HIS A 392 -8.00 -9.30 -14.29
C HIS A 392 -9.51 -9.19 -14.05
N ALA A 393 -9.94 -8.08 -13.43
CA ALA A 393 -11.35 -7.78 -13.13
C ALA A 393 -12.20 -7.40 -14.37
N LYS A 394 -11.87 -7.95 -15.55
CA LYS A 394 -12.59 -7.80 -16.83
C LYS A 394 -13.14 -6.39 -17.07
N ALA A 395 -14.45 -6.16 -17.15
CA ALA A 395 -15.03 -4.83 -17.40
C ALA A 395 -14.69 -3.78 -16.31
N ALA A 396 -14.45 -4.22 -15.07
CA ALA A 396 -14.04 -3.37 -13.94
C ALA A 396 -12.53 -3.10 -13.87
N ALA A 397 -11.72 -3.69 -14.75
CA ALA A 397 -10.25 -3.61 -14.66
C ALA A 397 -9.70 -2.17 -14.77
N GLY A 398 -10.27 -1.34 -15.64
CA GLY A 398 -9.90 0.07 -15.77
C GLY A 398 -10.26 0.89 -14.53
N ALA A 399 -11.44 0.66 -13.96
CA ALA A 399 -11.87 1.30 -12.71
C ALA A 399 -10.98 0.90 -11.52
N ALA A 400 -10.56 -0.37 -11.42
CA ALA A 400 -9.62 -0.83 -10.41
C ALA A 400 -8.29 -0.06 -10.49
N GLY A 401 -7.70 0.03 -11.69
CA GLY A 401 -6.48 0.81 -11.93
C GLY A 401 -6.65 2.31 -11.64
N LEU A 402 -7.77 2.90 -12.06
CA LEU A 402 -8.08 4.30 -11.81
C LEU A 402 -8.19 4.61 -10.31
N ILE A 403 -8.93 3.79 -9.55
CA ILE A 403 -9.09 3.96 -8.10
C ILE A 403 -7.75 3.79 -7.37
N LYS A 404 -6.96 2.77 -7.72
CA LYS A 404 -5.59 2.60 -7.21
C LYS A 404 -4.76 3.86 -7.44
N THR A 405 -4.81 4.41 -8.64
CA THR A 405 -4.02 5.58 -9.04
C THR A 405 -4.47 6.86 -8.34
N ALA A 406 -5.78 7.08 -8.23
CA ALA A 406 -6.35 8.20 -7.48
C ALA A 406 -5.99 8.14 -6.00
N LEU A 407 -6.05 6.94 -5.38
CA LEU A 407 -5.61 6.73 -4.00
C LEU A 407 -4.10 6.96 -3.83
N SER A 408 -3.28 6.52 -4.79
CA SER A 408 -1.83 6.77 -4.80
C SER A 408 -1.49 8.26 -4.85
N LEU A 409 -2.16 9.02 -5.73
CA LEU A 409 -2.03 10.48 -5.83
C LEU A 409 -2.56 11.19 -4.58
N TYR A 410 -3.64 10.72 -3.98
CA TYR A 410 -4.22 11.32 -2.78
C TYR A 410 -3.37 11.04 -1.53
N HIS A 411 -2.88 9.81 -1.39
CA HIS A 411 -2.10 9.38 -0.23
C HIS A 411 -0.60 9.67 -0.34
N LYS A 412 -0.11 10.11 -1.50
CA LYS A 412 1.29 10.43 -1.80
C LYS A 412 2.19 9.21 -1.72
N VAL A 413 1.75 8.10 -2.31
CA VAL A 413 2.46 6.81 -2.25
C VAL A 413 2.53 6.17 -3.63
N LEU A 414 3.74 5.76 -4.04
CA LEU A 414 3.96 4.88 -5.18
C LEU A 414 3.65 3.44 -4.73
N PRO A 415 2.63 2.79 -5.33
CA PRO A 415 2.22 1.45 -4.93
C PRO A 415 3.16 0.40 -5.52
N PRO A 416 3.19 -0.82 -4.95
CA PRO A 416 3.96 -1.91 -5.52
C PRO A 416 3.24 -2.53 -6.72
N THR A 417 3.97 -3.34 -7.48
CA THR A 417 3.47 -4.35 -8.42
C THR A 417 4.08 -5.68 -8.00
N LEU A 418 3.27 -6.73 -7.93
CA LEU A 418 3.70 -8.04 -7.42
C LEU A 418 4.23 -8.91 -8.55
N LYS A 419 5.03 -9.92 -8.17
CA LYS A 419 5.48 -11.00 -9.07
C LYS A 419 6.24 -10.46 -10.29
N ALA A 420 6.95 -9.36 -10.10
CA ALA A 420 7.67 -8.63 -11.14
C ALA A 420 9.12 -8.31 -10.72
N ASP A 421 9.64 -9.02 -9.71
CA ASP A 421 10.99 -8.83 -9.18
C ASP A 421 12.08 -9.11 -10.23
N ASN A 422 11.80 -10.05 -11.13
CA ASN A 422 12.62 -10.36 -12.31
C ASN A 422 11.90 -9.86 -13.57
N PRO A 423 12.26 -8.66 -14.09
CA PRO A 423 11.70 -8.15 -15.34
C PRO A 423 12.07 -9.03 -16.54
N ASP A 424 11.21 -9.11 -17.55
CA ASP A 424 11.55 -9.74 -18.83
C ASP A 424 12.73 -9.00 -19.48
N PRO A 425 13.87 -9.68 -19.72
CA PRO A 425 15.05 -9.08 -20.35
C PRO A 425 14.76 -8.44 -21.73
N LYS A 426 13.75 -8.94 -22.46
CA LYS A 426 13.36 -8.41 -23.77
C LYS A 426 12.74 -7.03 -23.72
N LEU A 427 12.15 -6.66 -22.59
CA LEU A 427 11.59 -5.32 -22.39
C LEU A 427 12.69 -4.28 -22.17
N ASN A 428 13.90 -4.71 -21.78
CA ASN A 428 15.04 -3.83 -21.51
C ASN A 428 14.68 -2.66 -20.56
N ILE A 429 13.88 -2.95 -19.52
CA ILE A 429 13.35 -1.94 -18.59
C ILE A 429 14.46 -1.07 -17.98
N LYS A 430 15.63 -1.64 -17.74
CA LYS A 430 16.79 -0.93 -17.16
C LYS A 430 17.32 0.22 -18.03
N GLU A 431 17.08 0.19 -19.34
CA GLU A 431 17.51 1.24 -20.28
C GLU A 431 16.33 2.09 -20.74
N SER A 432 15.16 1.93 -20.09
CA SER A 432 13.94 2.68 -20.37
C SER A 432 13.67 3.73 -19.28
N PRO A 433 12.77 4.71 -19.54
CA PRO A 433 12.32 5.66 -18.52
C PRO A 433 11.62 5.05 -17.28
N PHE A 434 11.43 3.72 -17.24
CA PHE A 434 10.58 3.03 -16.29
C PHE A 434 11.33 2.11 -15.32
N TYR A 435 10.67 1.82 -14.19
CA TYR A 435 11.05 0.72 -13.30
C TYR A 435 9.81 0.05 -12.68
N LEU A 436 9.93 -1.24 -12.35
CA LEU A 436 8.87 -2.04 -11.71
C LEU A 436 8.96 -1.91 -10.19
N ASN A 437 8.10 -1.09 -9.59
CA ASN A 437 8.15 -0.82 -8.17
C ASN A 437 7.69 -2.05 -7.34
N SER A 438 8.59 -2.76 -6.66
CA SER A 438 8.23 -3.99 -5.91
C SER A 438 7.73 -3.73 -4.48
N LYS A 439 7.93 -2.52 -3.95
CA LYS A 439 7.52 -2.12 -2.59
C LYS A 439 6.89 -0.75 -2.62
N SER A 440 5.91 -0.49 -1.74
CA SER A 440 5.40 0.87 -1.55
C SER A 440 6.53 1.83 -1.20
N ARG A 441 6.48 3.06 -1.72
CA ARG A 441 7.45 4.14 -1.45
C ARG A 441 6.70 5.47 -1.25
N PRO A 442 7.16 6.37 -0.36
CA PRO A 442 6.68 7.74 -0.38
C PRO A 442 6.85 8.33 -1.78
N TRP A 443 5.79 8.90 -2.33
CA TRP A 443 5.87 9.61 -3.60
C TRP A 443 6.22 11.05 -3.28
N MET A 444 7.47 11.45 -3.47
CA MET A 444 7.90 12.82 -3.18
C MET A 444 7.38 13.80 -4.24
N PRO A 445 7.07 15.05 -3.86
CA PRO A 445 6.72 16.08 -4.84
C PRO A 445 7.96 16.45 -5.66
N SER A 446 7.74 16.87 -6.90
CA SER A 446 8.77 17.52 -7.72
C SER A 446 8.68 19.03 -7.52
N ASP A 447 9.81 19.73 -7.54
CA ASP A 447 9.83 21.19 -7.36
C ASP A 447 9.12 21.95 -8.51
N ASN A 448 9.01 21.30 -9.68
CA ASN A 448 8.59 21.97 -10.92
C ASN A 448 7.22 21.54 -11.42
N HIS A 449 6.63 20.48 -10.88
CA HIS A 449 5.34 19.97 -11.33
C HIS A 449 4.64 19.13 -10.26
N PRO A 450 3.29 19.08 -10.27
CA PRO A 450 2.53 18.17 -9.44
C PRO A 450 2.81 16.70 -9.78
N ARG A 451 2.52 15.80 -8.85
CA ARG A 451 2.51 14.35 -9.10
C ARG A 451 1.48 14.00 -10.15
N ARG A 452 1.90 13.23 -11.14
CA ARG A 452 1.09 12.83 -12.29
C ARG A 452 1.18 11.33 -12.54
N ALA A 453 0.09 10.76 -13.02
CA ALA A 453 -0.01 9.35 -13.36
C ALA A 453 -0.73 9.12 -14.68
N GLY A 454 -0.42 8.03 -15.37
CA GLY A 454 -1.19 7.50 -16.50
C GLY A 454 -1.91 6.20 -16.11
N VAL A 455 -3.10 5.97 -16.65
CA VAL A 455 -3.87 4.72 -16.45
C VAL A 455 -4.32 4.18 -17.81
N SER A 456 -3.94 2.95 -18.14
CA SER A 456 -4.27 2.29 -19.41
C SER A 456 -5.31 1.18 -19.25
N ALA A 457 -6.24 1.09 -20.20
CA ALA A 457 -7.06 -0.10 -20.40
C ALA A 457 -7.22 -0.39 -21.89
N PHE A 458 -6.83 -1.61 -22.30
CA PHE A 458 -6.89 -2.05 -23.69
C PHE A 458 -7.87 -3.22 -23.80
N GLY A 459 -8.94 -3.00 -24.53
CA GLY A 459 -10.05 -3.94 -24.69
C GLY A 459 -9.69 -5.04 -25.67
N PHE A 460 -10.06 -6.26 -25.33
CA PHE A 460 -10.13 -7.35 -26.31
C PHE A 460 -11.04 -6.93 -27.48
N GLY A 461 -10.56 -7.03 -28.72
CA GLY A 461 -11.21 -6.42 -29.89
C GLY A 461 -10.63 -5.07 -30.32
N GLY A 462 -9.63 -4.54 -29.60
CA GLY A 462 -8.78 -3.43 -30.05
C GLY A 462 -9.28 -2.03 -29.70
N SER A 463 -10.10 -1.87 -28.65
CA SER A 463 -10.52 -0.55 -28.15
C SER A 463 -9.57 -0.07 -27.05
N ASN A 464 -8.87 1.04 -27.25
CA ASN A 464 -7.82 1.51 -26.33
C ASN A 464 -8.21 2.81 -25.65
N PHE A 465 -7.97 2.88 -24.34
CA PHE A 465 -8.19 4.07 -23.53
C PHE A 465 -6.96 4.34 -22.64
N HIS A 466 -6.59 5.61 -22.51
CA HIS A 466 -5.56 6.06 -21.58
C HIS A 466 -5.98 7.36 -20.89
N ALA A 467 -5.97 7.38 -19.57
CA ALA A 467 -6.27 8.56 -18.76
C ALA A 467 -4.99 9.17 -18.19
N VAL A 468 -4.88 10.50 -18.19
CA VAL A 468 -3.81 11.23 -17.48
C VAL A 468 -4.40 11.90 -16.25
N LEU A 469 -3.83 11.61 -15.08
CA LEU A 469 -4.27 12.12 -13.79
C LEU A 469 -3.19 12.99 -13.15
N GLU A 470 -3.64 13.96 -12.36
CA GLU A 470 -2.80 14.87 -11.57
C GLU A 470 -3.34 14.96 -10.13
N GLU A 471 -2.44 15.14 -9.17
CA GLU A 471 -2.85 15.42 -7.78
C GLU A 471 -3.55 16.78 -7.66
N TYR A 472 -4.52 16.89 -6.76
CA TYR A 472 -5.20 18.16 -6.49
C TYR A 472 -4.45 19.03 -5.47
N CYS A 473 -4.16 18.48 -4.28
CA CYS A 473 -3.35 19.14 -3.26
C CYS A 473 -1.95 18.52 -3.22
N PRO A 474 -0.85 19.32 -3.18
CA PRO A 474 0.51 18.78 -3.10
C PRO A 474 0.82 18.13 -1.75
N GLU A 475 0.20 18.65 -0.68
CA GLU A 475 0.35 18.12 0.68
C GLU A 475 -0.70 17.05 0.99
N LYS A 476 -0.30 16.09 1.83
CA LYS A 476 -1.22 15.14 2.45
C LYS A 476 -1.86 15.80 3.67
N GLU A 477 -3.18 15.78 3.77
CA GLU A 477 -3.89 16.40 4.91
C GLU A 477 -4.40 15.41 5.95
N LYS A 478 -4.76 14.19 5.52
CA LYS A 478 -5.41 13.18 6.39
C LYS A 478 -4.53 11.97 6.63
N ILE A 479 -4.65 11.40 7.83
CA ILE A 479 -4.05 10.11 8.18
C ILE A 479 -4.72 9.01 7.33
N SER A 480 -3.92 8.22 6.61
CA SER A 480 -4.42 7.11 5.79
C SER A 480 -4.18 5.77 6.49
N TRP A 481 -4.77 5.59 7.66
CA TRP A 481 -4.65 4.35 8.42
C TRP A 481 -5.46 3.23 7.75
N THR A 482 -4.77 2.15 7.42
CA THR A 482 -5.30 1.03 6.63
C THR A 482 -6.04 -0.01 7.47
N GLY A 483 -6.02 0.08 8.80
CA GLY A 483 -6.49 -1.01 9.67
C GLY A 483 -5.52 -2.19 9.77
N ALA A 484 -4.29 -2.05 9.27
CA ALA A 484 -3.27 -3.12 9.33
C ALA A 484 -2.73 -3.39 10.75
N VAL A 485 -2.99 -2.49 11.69
CA VAL A 485 -2.70 -2.65 13.12
C VAL A 485 -3.93 -2.21 13.90
N GLU A 486 -4.39 -3.05 14.82
CA GLU A 486 -5.48 -2.79 15.75
C GLU A 486 -5.00 -2.92 17.19
N ILE A 487 -5.61 -2.13 18.07
CA ILE A 487 -5.33 -2.17 19.51
C ILE A 487 -6.62 -2.49 20.24
N ILE A 488 -6.62 -3.58 21.00
CA ILE A 488 -7.66 -3.91 21.97
C ILE A 488 -7.19 -3.42 23.34
N ALA A 489 -8.07 -2.73 24.07
CA ALA A 489 -7.72 -2.13 25.35
C ALA A 489 -8.79 -2.40 26.41
N PHE A 490 -8.40 -3.02 27.52
CA PHE A 490 -9.27 -3.27 28.67
C PHE A 490 -8.68 -2.66 29.94
N CYS A 491 -9.56 -2.16 30.80
CA CYS A 491 -9.20 -1.63 32.11
C CYS A 491 -10.20 -2.09 33.17
N ALA A 492 -9.75 -2.21 34.42
CA ALA A 492 -10.59 -2.54 35.57
C ALA A 492 -9.92 -2.22 36.91
N ASN A 493 -10.71 -2.12 37.98
CA ASN A 493 -10.22 -1.96 39.34
C ASN A 493 -9.71 -3.27 39.95
N LYS A 494 -10.22 -4.41 39.48
CA LYS A 494 -9.82 -5.76 39.91
C LYS A 494 -9.33 -6.58 38.71
N LYS A 495 -8.33 -7.43 38.92
CA LYS A 495 -7.72 -8.26 37.87
C LYS A 495 -8.73 -9.22 37.23
N GLU A 496 -9.63 -9.79 38.05
CA GLU A 496 -10.63 -10.78 37.61
C GLU A 496 -11.61 -10.20 36.60
N GLN A 497 -11.91 -8.90 36.71
CA GLN A 497 -12.81 -8.21 35.78
C GLN A 497 -12.19 -8.06 34.38
N LEU A 498 -10.86 -7.97 34.27
CA LEU A 498 -10.19 -7.99 32.96
C LEU A 498 -10.38 -9.35 32.28
N LEU A 499 -10.27 -10.44 33.04
CA LEU A 499 -10.48 -11.79 32.52
C LEU A 499 -11.93 -11.97 32.03
N THR A 500 -12.92 -11.49 32.78
CA THR A 500 -14.33 -11.49 32.35
C THR A 500 -14.51 -10.74 31.03
N LYS A 501 -14.00 -9.51 30.92
CA LYS A 501 -14.08 -8.71 29.68
C LYS A 501 -13.41 -9.40 28.49
N LEU A 502 -12.27 -10.06 28.72
CA LEU A 502 -11.54 -10.77 27.67
C LEU A 502 -12.31 -12.02 27.20
N ILE A 503 -12.93 -12.76 28.11
CA ILE A 503 -13.79 -13.91 27.79
C ILE A 503 -15.05 -13.46 27.03
N GLU A 504 -15.66 -12.34 27.43
CA GLU A 504 -16.81 -11.76 26.71
C GLU A 504 -16.42 -11.32 25.30
N PHE A 505 -15.29 -10.62 25.16
CA PHE A 505 -14.77 -10.22 23.85
C PHE A 505 -14.49 -11.44 22.96
N LYS A 506 -13.89 -12.50 23.53
CA LYS A 506 -13.64 -13.76 22.81
C LYS A 506 -14.92 -14.37 22.22
N LYS A 507 -16.07 -14.26 22.91
CA LYS A 507 -17.36 -14.78 22.39
C LYS A 507 -17.84 -14.05 21.14
N LEU A 508 -17.38 -12.83 20.90
CA LEU A 508 -17.74 -12.03 19.71
C LEU A 508 -16.85 -12.34 18.50
N LEU A 509 -15.78 -13.14 18.66
CA LEU A 509 -14.84 -13.44 17.60
C LEU A 509 -15.24 -14.68 16.79
N LYS A 510 -15.06 -14.59 15.47
CA LYS A 510 -15.09 -15.75 14.57
C LYS A 510 -13.80 -16.55 14.75
N GLN A 511 -13.88 -17.88 14.79
CA GLN A 511 -12.72 -18.75 15.03
C GLN A 511 -11.79 -18.82 13.81
N GLY A 512 -10.47 -18.83 14.04
CA GLY A 512 -9.45 -19.23 13.06
C GLY A 512 -9.08 -18.20 11.99
N SER A 513 -9.52 -16.95 12.14
CA SER A 513 -9.33 -15.91 11.13
C SER A 513 -8.24 -14.89 11.53
N SER A 514 -7.39 -14.50 10.58
CA SER A 514 -6.35 -13.49 10.81
C SER A 514 -6.90 -12.07 10.74
N LEU A 515 -6.17 -11.06 11.24
CA LEU A 515 -6.63 -9.66 11.25
C LEU A 515 -6.92 -9.13 9.84
N LYS A 516 -6.10 -9.49 8.84
CA LYS A 516 -6.36 -9.13 7.44
C LYS A 516 -7.67 -9.74 6.89
N ASP A 517 -8.11 -10.86 7.45
CA ASP A 517 -9.35 -11.56 7.07
C ASP A 517 -10.56 -11.10 7.91
N GLN A 518 -10.37 -10.17 8.86
CA GLN A 518 -11.45 -9.59 9.67
C GLN A 518 -12.09 -8.38 9.00
N THR A 519 -13.39 -8.20 9.25
CA THR A 519 -14.25 -7.14 8.69
C THR A 519 -14.17 -5.83 9.48
N GLU A 520 -14.80 -4.77 8.96
CA GLU A 520 -15.01 -3.50 9.69
C GLU A 520 -15.66 -3.68 11.07
N GLU A 521 -16.48 -4.71 11.25
CA GLU A 521 -17.10 -5.08 12.52
C GLU A 521 -16.05 -5.31 13.62
N PHE A 522 -14.97 -6.04 13.32
CA PHE A 522 -13.88 -6.25 14.26
C PHE A 522 -13.17 -4.93 14.63
N SER A 523 -12.90 -4.09 13.62
CA SER A 523 -12.27 -2.78 13.84
C SER A 523 -13.13 -1.91 14.75
N PHE A 524 -14.46 -1.98 14.58
CA PHE A 524 -15.42 -1.30 15.45
C PHE A 524 -15.42 -1.86 16.88
N LEU A 525 -15.42 -3.19 17.05
CA LEU A 525 -15.29 -3.82 18.36
C LEU A 525 -14.00 -3.39 19.08
N ALA A 526 -12.85 -3.43 18.39
CA ALA A 526 -11.58 -2.96 18.92
C ALA A 526 -11.65 -1.48 19.34
N TYR A 527 -12.26 -0.62 18.50
CA TYR A 527 -12.52 0.78 18.82
C TYR A 527 -13.36 0.95 20.10
N GLN A 528 -14.42 0.17 20.31
CA GLN A 528 -15.23 0.25 21.53
C GLN A 528 -14.43 -0.07 22.79
N THR A 529 -13.51 -1.04 22.72
CA THR A 529 -12.62 -1.33 23.86
C THR A 529 -11.72 -0.13 24.19
N ARG A 530 -11.16 0.54 23.19
CA ARG A 530 -10.35 1.76 23.37
C ARG A 530 -11.18 2.93 23.90
N LYS A 531 -12.39 3.12 23.39
CA LYS A 531 -13.29 4.19 23.83
C LYS A 531 -13.70 4.06 25.30
N SER A 532 -13.84 2.83 25.79
CA SER A 532 -14.19 2.54 27.20
C SER A 532 -12.97 2.40 28.11
N PHE A 533 -11.75 2.59 27.59
CA PHE A 533 -10.53 2.47 28.37
C PHE A 533 -10.29 3.70 29.25
N LEU A 534 -10.12 3.47 30.54
CA LEU A 534 -9.80 4.49 31.54
C LEU A 534 -8.41 4.21 32.09
N SER A 535 -7.49 5.15 31.88
CA SER A 535 -6.07 5.00 32.24
C SER A 535 -5.82 5.04 33.75
N ASP A 536 -6.75 5.59 34.53
CA ASP A 536 -6.66 5.72 35.99
C ASP A 536 -7.03 4.43 36.76
N GLN A 537 -7.66 3.47 36.09
CA GLN A 537 -7.99 2.17 36.65
C GLN A 537 -6.74 1.39 37.03
N ASN A 538 -6.84 0.62 38.12
CA ASN A 538 -5.70 -0.04 38.73
C ASN A 538 -5.09 -1.13 37.83
N HIS A 539 -5.89 -1.84 37.03
CA HIS A 539 -5.42 -2.89 36.12
C HIS A 539 -5.74 -2.53 34.68
N ARG A 540 -4.75 -2.68 33.80
CA ARG A 540 -4.84 -2.34 32.37
C ARG A 540 -4.26 -3.48 31.53
N LEU A 541 -4.91 -3.78 30.43
CA LEU A 541 -4.52 -4.77 29.45
C LEU A 541 -4.63 -4.18 28.05
N ILE A 542 -3.54 -4.20 27.30
CA ILE A 542 -3.47 -3.79 25.90
C ILE A 542 -3.06 -5.00 25.08
N ILE A 543 -3.73 -5.26 23.97
CA ILE A 543 -3.36 -6.28 23.00
C ILE A 543 -3.18 -5.58 21.66
N VAL A 544 -1.97 -5.64 21.12
CA VAL A 544 -1.64 -5.09 19.81
C VAL A 544 -1.68 -6.23 18.80
N LEU A 545 -2.50 -6.05 17.77
CA LEU A 545 -2.68 -7.01 16.69
C LEU A 545 -2.15 -6.38 15.41
N ASP A 546 -1.26 -7.10 14.73
CA ASP A 546 -0.86 -6.76 13.36
C ASP A 546 -1.66 -7.58 12.34
N ARG A 547 -1.52 -7.24 11.05
CA ARG A 547 -2.22 -7.90 9.95
C ARG A 547 -2.06 -9.43 9.89
N ASN A 548 -0.94 -9.96 10.39
CA ASN A 548 -0.63 -11.40 10.36
C ASN A 548 -1.07 -12.12 11.63
N SER A 549 -1.55 -11.37 12.62
CA SER A 549 -2.02 -11.89 13.89
C SER A 549 -3.28 -12.73 13.69
N ILE A 550 -3.23 -13.98 14.15
CA ILE A 550 -4.42 -14.83 14.28
C ILE A 550 -5.13 -14.39 15.55
N VAL A 551 -6.22 -13.63 15.38
CA VAL A 551 -6.86 -12.90 16.48
C VAL A 551 -7.30 -13.85 17.59
N SER A 552 -7.95 -14.96 17.24
CA SER A 552 -8.43 -15.95 18.21
C SER A 552 -7.29 -16.56 19.03
N GLU A 553 -6.15 -16.87 18.41
CA GLU A 553 -4.99 -17.46 19.11
C GLU A 553 -4.36 -16.49 20.09
N ILE A 554 -4.22 -15.21 19.73
CA ILE A 554 -3.66 -14.19 20.63
C ILE A 554 -4.61 -13.95 21.81
N ILE A 555 -5.91 -13.93 21.57
CA ILE A 555 -6.90 -13.80 22.64
C ILE A 555 -6.90 -15.04 23.55
N ASP A 556 -6.80 -16.25 23.01
CA ASP A 556 -6.67 -17.49 23.79
C ASP A 556 -5.39 -17.51 24.61
N LYS A 557 -4.29 -17.03 24.04
CA LYS A 557 -3.03 -16.85 24.74
C LYS A 557 -3.16 -15.81 25.86
N ALA A 558 -3.88 -14.73 25.64
CA ALA A 558 -4.14 -13.74 26.68
C ALA A 558 -4.97 -14.32 27.83
N VAL A 559 -6.04 -15.07 27.53
CA VAL A 559 -6.88 -15.76 28.54
C VAL A 559 -6.04 -16.73 29.36
N SER A 560 -5.34 -17.66 28.71
CA SER A 560 -4.50 -18.66 29.40
C SER A 560 -3.35 -18.04 30.20
N THR A 561 -2.78 -16.92 29.75
CA THR A 561 -1.76 -16.17 30.51
C THR A 561 -2.35 -15.56 31.77
N PHE A 562 -3.57 -15.02 31.73
CA PHE A 562 -4.24 -14.50 32.92
C PHE A 562 -4.65 -15.60 33.91
N GLU A 563 -5.10 -16.76 33.42
CA GLU A 563 -5.48 -17.92 34.24
C GLU A 563 -4.27 -18.56 34.92
N SER A 564 -3.20 -18.83 34.17
CA SER A 564 -1.96 -19.40 34.72
C SER A 564 -1.30 -18.49 35.77
N LYS A 565 -1.29 -17.17 35.53
CA LYS A 565 -0.80 -16.17 36.49
C LYS A 565 -1.80 -15.83 37.60
N ASN A 566 -3.01 -16.40 37.60
CA ASN A 566 -3.91 -16.38 38.76
C ASN A 566 -3.68 -17.60 39.67
N ASN A 567 -3.20 -18.71 39.11
CA ASN A 567 -2.97 -19.97 39.85
C ASN A 567 -1.56 -20.11 40.45
N GLN A 568 -0.62 -19.21 40.15
CA GLN A 568 0.70 -19.18 40.77
C GLN A 568 0.69 -18.33 42.05
N SER A 569 0.56 -19.00 43.21
CA SER A 569 1.00 -18.45 44.50
C SER A 569 2.53 -18.34 44.51
N GLU A 570 3.05 -17.11 44.65
CA GLU A 570 4.39 -16.63 45.07
C GLU A 570 5.69 -17.47 44.99
N HIS A 571 5.73 -18.66 44.40
CA HIS A 571 6.95 -19.47 44.36
C HIS A 571 7.31 -19.97 42.96
N ASN A 572 8.49 -19.50 42.54
CA ASN A 572 9.41 -20.02 41.53
C ASN A 572 8.95 -20.02 40.07
N LEU A 573 9.50 -19.07 39.31
CA LEU A 573 9.54 -19.10 37.85
C LEU A 573 10.88 -19.66 37.36
N PRO A 574 10.89 -20.57 36.36
CA PRO A 574 12.07 -20.81 35.54
C PRO A 574 12.23 -19.71 34.48
N ASN A 575 13.47 -19.33 34.22
CA ASN A 575 13.87 -18.32 33.24
C ASN A 575 13.37 -18.65 31.82
N SER A 576 12.62 -17.73 31.21
CA SER A 576 12.30 -17.75 29.79
C SER A 576 13.22 -16.78 29.02
N ASN A 577 14.26 -17.32 28.39
CA ASN A 577 14.81 -16.73 27.17
C ASN A 577 13.79 -16.96 26.05
N LEU A 578 13.59 -15.95 25.19
CA LEU A 578 13.41 -16.07 23.73
C LEU A 578 12.98 -14.72 23.15
N THR A 579 13.85 -14.20 22.30
CA THR A 579 13.70 -13.01 21.45
C THR A 579 12.58 -13.21 20.43
N GLY A 580 11.64 -12.27 20.35
CA GLY A 580 10.71 -12.18 19.24
C GLY A 580 11.43 -11.68 17.99
N ASN A 581 11.80 -12.60 17.10
CA ASN A 581 12.20 -12.32 15.72
C ASN A 581 11.29 -13.14 14.79
N ASN A 582 10.32 -12.48 14.17
CA ASN A 582 9.79 -12.88 12.86
C ASN A 582 10.32 -11.85 11.85
N LEU A 583 11.60 -11.97 11.52
CA LEU A 583 12.21 -11.42 10.30
C LEU A 583 12.65 -12.62 9.46
N PRO A 584 12.49 -12.60 8.12
CA PRO A 584 12.96 -13.69 7.28
C PRO A 584 14.47 -13.86 7.44
N GLU A 585 14.89 -15.10 7.68
CA GLU A 585 16.28 -15.51 7.84
C GLU A 585 17.11 -15.11 6.62
N ASN A 586 18.25 -14.44 6.86
CA ASN A 586 19.54 -14.86 6.31
C ASN A 586 20.70 -14.02 6.90
N ASN A 587 21.64 -14.75 7.50
CA ASN A 587 23.04 -14.40 7.81
C ASN A 587 23.33 -13.24 8.79
N LEU A 588 23.29 -13.55 10.09
CA LEU A 588 24.15 -12.96 11.11
C LEU A 588 24.77 -14.09 11.95
N PRO A 589 26.07 -14.05 12.30
CA PRO A 589 26.72 -15.15 13.01
C PRO A 589 26.27 -15.21 14.48
N ASP A 590 26.02 -16.44 14.94
CA ASP A 590 25.71 -16.81 16.32
C ASP A 590 26.63 -16.10 17.34
N SER A 591 26.03 -15.37 18.28
CA SER A 591 26.74 -14.85 19.45
C SER A 591 26.06 -15.30 20.74
N ASN A 592 26.39 -16.51 21.16
CA ASN A 592 26.21 -16.95 22.53
C ASN A 592 26.97 -16.02 23.49
N LEU A 593 26.23 -15.28 24.32
CA LEU A 593 26.73 -14.43 25.40
C LEU A 593 26.08 -14.89 26.71
N PRO A 594 26.87 -15.21 27.76
CA PRO A 594 26.32 -15.50 29.08
C PRO A 594 25.88 -14.20 29.78
N ASP A 595 24.73 -14.27 30.45
CA ASP A 595 24.18 -13.21 31.30
C ASP A 595 25.19 -12.76 32.36
N SER A 596 25.52 -11.47 32.40
CA SER A 596 26.25 -10.86 33.50
C SER A 596 25.27 -10.36 34.57
N ASN A 597 25.50 -10.85 35.79
CA ASN A 597 24.74 -10.54 37.00
C ASN A 597 24.71 -9.03 37.33
N LEU A 598 23.55 -8.41 37.13
CA LEU A 598 23.11 -7.25 37.89
C LEU A 598 21.84 -7.66 38.66
N THR A 599 22.02 -8.01 39.92
CA THR A 599 20.96 -8.32 40.89
C THR A 599 20.30 -7.03 41.39
N GLY A 600 19.70 -6.28 40.48
CA GLY A 600 18.60 -5.38 40.79
C GLY A 600 17.30 -6.16 40.61
N ASN A 601 16.65 -6.50 41.73
CA ASN A 601 15.42 -7.28 41.91
C ASN A 601 14.48 -7.42 40.68
N LYS A 602 14.81 -8.30 39.70
CA LYS A 602 13.96 -8.62 38.53
C LYS A 602 12.60 -9.23 38.94
N ASN A 603 12.48 -9.75 40.16
CA ASN A 603 11.25 -10.32 40.70
C ASN A 603 10.19 -9.27 41.10
N ALA A 604 10.57 -8.00 41.31
CA ALA A 604 9.62 -6.95 41.69
C ALA A 604 8.87 -6.35 40.48
N GLN A 605 9.51 -6.26 39.30
CA GLN A 605 8.86 -5.75 38.08
C GLN A 605 7.78 -6.69 37.54
N SER A 606 7.91 -8.01 37.72
CA SER A 606 6.97 -9.01 37.20
C SER A 606 5.58 -8.97 37.86
N GLN A 607 5.45 -8.39 39.06
CA GLN A 607 4.17 -8.23 39.76
C GLN A 607 3.36 -7.01 39.31
N PHE A 608 4.01 -5.95 38.82
CA PHE A 608 3.35 -4.69 38.43
C PHE A 608 3.09 -4.57 36.94
N ALA A 609 3.90 -5.21 36.09
CA ALA A 609 3.66 -5.24 34.66
C ALA A 609 4.27 -6.50 34.05
N TRP A 610 3.69 -6.95 32.95
CA TRP A 610 4.30 -7.98 32.12
C TRP A 610 3.84 -7.83 30.67
N SER A 611 4.63 -8.36 29.75
CA SER A 611 4.27 -8.42 28.34
C SER A 611 4.62 -9.78 27.75
N VAL A 612 3.75 -10.30 26.90
CA VAL A 612 3.96 -11.55 26.15
C VAL A 612 3.36 -11.39 24.76
N ASN A 613 4.16 -11.49 23.70
CA ASN A 613 3.71 -11.51 22.30
C ASN A 613 2.61 -10.49 21.95
N GLY A 614 2.87 -9.19 22.16
CA GLY A 614 1.90 -8.14 21.84
C GLY A 614 0.78 -7.95 22.87
N ILE A 615 0.75 -8.75 23.94
CA ILE A 615 -0.13 -8.58 25.09
C ILE A 615 0.65 -7.85 26.18
N TYR A 616 0.12 -6.74 26.69
CA TYR A 616 0.74 -5.88 27.69
C TYR A 616 -0.20 -5.68 28.86
N TYR A 617 0.22 -6.05 30.06
CA TYR A 617 -0.52 -5.84 31.29
C TYR A 617 0.24 -4.88 32.21
N GLY A 618 -0.49 -4.00 32.88
CA GLY A 618 0.04 -3.12 33.92
C GLY A 618 -0.91 -3.00 35.11
N LYS A 619 -0.33 -2.82 36.29
CA LYS A 619 -0.99 -2.63 37.59
C LYS A 619 -0.49 -1.34 38.27
N GLY A 620 -1.37 -0.62 38.95
CA GLY A 620 -1.05 0.56 39.74
C GLY A 620 -0.89 1.82 38.90
N LYS A 621 -0.38 2.92 39.49
CA LYS A 621 -0.01 4.11 38.73
C LYS A 621 1.40 3.95 38.19
N TYR A 622 1.63 4.38 36.95
CA TYR A 622 2.99 4.53 36.47
C TYR A 622 3.62 5.73 37.19
N HIS A 623 4.76 5.52 37.81
CA HIS A 623 5.55 6.56 38.48
C HIS A 623 6.83 6.74 37.67
N GLY A 624 6.91 7.82 36.89
CA GLY A 624 8.07 8.10 36.07
C GLY A 624 7.80 9.24 35.09
N LYS A 625 8.88 9.92 34.72
CA LYS A 625 8.87 10.92 33.66
C LYS A 625 9.21 10.26 32.33
N THR A 626 8.66 10.76 31.22
CA THR A 626 8.95 10.23 29.88
C THR A 626 10.25 10.81 29.34
N ALA A 627 11.18 9.95 28.92
CA ALA A 627 12.40 10.35 28.24
C ALA A 627 12.42 9.84 26.80
N PHE A 628 12.68 10.71 25.82
CA PHE A 628 12.96 10.30 24.45
C PHE A 628 14.47 10.15 24.26
N VAL A 629 14.89 8.99 23.76
CA VAL A 629 16.30 8.67 23.52
C VAL A 629 16.51 8.51 22.02
N PHE A 630 17.35 9.36 21.45
CA PHE A 630 17.61 9.41 20.01
C PHE A 630 18.92 8.67 19.67
N PRO A 631 18.88 7.68 18.76
CA PRO A 631 20.07 6.93 18.38
C PRO A 631 21.04 7.77 17.55
N GLY A 632 22.31 7.35 17.55
CA GLY A 632 23.35 7.89 16.68
C GLY A 632 23.41 7.19 15.32
N GLN A 633 24.47 7.46 14.55
CA GLN A 633 24.74 6.75 13.30
C GLN A 633 24.98 5.26 13.56
N GLY A 634 24.40 4.40 12.72
CA GLY A 634 24.39 2.93 12.88
C GLY A 634 22.99 2.33 12.98
N SER A 635 21.96 3.15 13.25
CA SER A 635 20.56 2.71 13.34
C SER A 635 19.79 2.75 12.02
N GLN A 636 20.41 3.28 10.95
CA GLN A 636 19.78 3.38 9.63
C GLN A 636 19.65 2.01 8.95
N TYR A 637 18.54 1.82 8.25
CA TYR A 637 18.28 0.69 7.38
C TYR A 637 17.38 1.15 6.23
N THR A 638 17.48 0.50 5.07
CA THR A 638 16.62 0.83 3.94
C THR A 638 15.15 0.56 4.30
N TYR A 639 14.24 1.39 3.80
CA TYR A 639 12.82 1.39 4.11
C TYR A 639 12.47 1.72 5.58
N MET A 640 13.37 2.31 6.35
CA MET A 640 13.07 2.74 7.72
C MET A 640 11.89 3.72 7.78
N GLY A 641 11.00 3.48 8.74
CA GLY A 641 9.81 4.30 8.97
C GLY A 641 8.78 4.35 7.83
N ARG A 642 8.93 3.55 6.74
CA ARG A 642 8.12 3.66 5.52
C ARG A 642 6.62 3.76 5.80
N ASP A 643 6.07 2.80 6.54
CA ASP A 643 4.62 2.71 6.75
C ASP A 643 4.09 3.96 7.43
N LEU A 644 4.79 4.40 8.47
CA LEU A 644 4.43 5.58 9.24
C LEU A 644 4.57 6.87 8.40
N LEU A 645 5.63 7.01 7.61
CA LEU A 645 5.86 8.16 6.73
C LEU A 645 4.82 8.25 5.61
N CYS A 646 4.37 7.12 5.09
CA CYS A 646 3.29 7.05 4.12
C CYS A 646 1.91 7.29 4.76
N THR A 647 1.71 6.93 6.04
CA THR A 647 0.41 7.02 6.71
C THR A 647 0.14 8.40 7.31
N PHE A 648 1.13 9.01 7.98
CA PHE A 648 0.95 10.24 8.77
C PHE A 648 1.39 11.49 7.99
N PRO A 649 0.50 12.48 7.77
CA PRO A 649 0.81 13.74 7.10
C PRO A 649 2.08 14.44 7.61
N GLU A 650 2.14 14.64 8.92
CA GLU A 650 3.23 15.38 9.57
C GLU A 650 4.59 14.68 9.42
N ALA A 651 4.60 13.35 9.37
CA ALA A 651 5.80 12.58 9.10
C ALA A 651 6.27 12.78 7.65
N GLY A 652 5.36 12.70 6.68
CA GLY A 652 5.67 12.93 5.27
C GLY A 652 6.18 14.34 4.97
N LYS A 653 5.70 15.36 5.69
CA LYS A 653 6.19 16.75 5.59
C LYS A 653 7.65 16.88 6.03
N VAL A 654 8.04 16.25 7.14
CA VAL A 654 9.45 16.25 7.60
C VAL A 654 10.37 15.66 6.54
N LEU A 655 9.97 14.53 5.94
CA LEU A 655 10.73 13.89 4.86
C LEU A 655 10.82 14.79 3.62
N SER A 656 9.73 15.48 3.26
CA SER A 656 9.69 16.42 2.13
C SER A 656 10.62 17.62 2.36
N ASN A 657 10.63 18.17 3.58
CA ASN A 657 11.54 19.26 3.94
C ASN A 657 13.01 18.81 3.90
N ALA A 658 13.29 17.59 4.38
CA ALA A 658 14.64 17.02 4.35
C ALA A 658 15.12 16.78 2.91
N GLU A 659 14.25 16.26 2.06
CA GLU A 659 14.46 16.01 0.62
C GLU A 659 14.84 17.31 -0.12
N VAL A 660 14.02 18.36 0.00
CA VAL A 660 14.28 19.65 -0.64
C VAL A 660 15.63 20.22 -0.20
N LYS A 661 15.92 20.21 1.10
CA LYS A 661 17.20 20.73 1.63
C LYS A 661 18.40 19.93 1.16
N PHE A 662 18.29 18.60 1.17
CA PHE A 662 19.36 17.72 0.72
C PHE A 662 19.69 17.98 -0.75
N ASN A 663 18.68 18.08 -1.61
CA ASN A 663 18.87 18.30 -3.05
C ASN A 663 19.48 19.68 -3.36
N LEU A 664 19.12 20.72 -2.60
CA LEU A 664 19.70 22.06 -2.76
C LEU A 664 21.21 22.11 -2.46
N GLU A 665 21.68 21.35 -1.47
CA GLU A 665 23.11 21.28 -1.13
C GLU A 665 23.88 20.24 -1.96
N ALA A 666 23.18 19.24 -2.49
CA ALA A 666 23.74 18.11 -3.24
C ALA A 666 23.59 18.24 -4.77
N LYS A 667 23.73 19.46 -5.32
CA LYS A 667 23.48 19.77 -6.76
C LYS A 667 24.16 18.85 -7.79
N GLU A 668 25.16 18.06 -7.40
CA GLU A 668 25.87 17.11 -8.26
C GLU A 668 25.40 15.65 -8.12
N LYS A 669 24.49 15.33 -7.18
CA LYS A 669 24.03 13.96 -6.92
C LYS A 669 22.86 13.57 -7.84
N LYS A 670 22.97 12.40 -8.48
CA LYS A 670 21.91 11.82 -9.34
C LYS A 670 20.71 11.26 -8.55
N GLN A 671 20.92 10.89 -7.28
CA GLN A 671 19.91 10.27 -6.41
C GLN A 671 19.40 11.24 -5.35
N THR A 672 18.11 11.14 -5.07
CA THR A 672 17.44 11.90 -4.01
C THR A 672 17.71 11.32 -2.62
N LEU A 673 17.39 12.06 -1.55
CA LEU A 673 17.43 11.51 -0.19
C LEU A 673 16.47 10.32 -0.07
N CYS A 674 15.27 10.45 -0.62
CA CYS A 674 14.29 9.38 -0.67
C CYS A 674 14.75 8.16 -1.48
N ASP A 675 15.54 8.30 -2.54
CA ASP A 675 16.12 7.16 -3.26
C ASP A 675 17.17 6.42 -2.42
N HIS A 676 17.82 7.08 -1.45
CA HIS A 676 18.71 6.39 -0.52
C HIS A 676 17.97 5.66 0.60
N ILE A 677 16.90 6.27 1.14
CA ILE A 677 16.10 5.65 2.22
C ILE A 677 15.20 4.55 1.66
N TYR A 678 14.57 4.80 0.50
CA TYR A 678 13.64 3.91 -0.19
C TYR A 678 14.20 3.59 -1.57
N PRO A 679 15.23 2.74 -1.67
CA PRO A 679 15.93 2.46 -2.92
C PRO A 679 15.01 1.85 -3.97
N LEU A 680 15.42 2.05 -5.22
CA LEU A 680 14.85 1.36 -6.38
C LEU A 680 14.90 -0.17 -6.21
N PRO A 681 14.12 -0.93 -7.00
CA PRO A 681 14.04 -2.38 -6.88
C PRO A 681 15.38 -3.11 -7.03
N GLU A 682 15.47 -4.32 -6.47
CA GLU A 682 16.73 -5.08 -6.37
C GLU A 682 17.38 -5.39 -7.72
N TYR A 683 16.58 -5.55 -8.79
CA TYR A 683 17.10 -5.79 -10.13
C TYR A 683 17.89 -4.59 -10.68
N MET A 684 17.66 -3.38 -10.16
CA MET A 684 18.42 -2.16 -10.48
C MET A 684 19.67 -2.02 -9.61
N GLN A 685 19.56 -2.38 -8.33
CA GLN A 685 20.63 -2.22 -7.35
C GLN A 685 20.50 -3.24 -6.22
N SER A 686 21.59 -3.89 -5.82
CA SER A 686 21.52 -4.91 -4.75
C SER A 686 21.15 -4.31 -3.39
N LYS A 687 20.51 -5.09 -2.51
CA LYS A 687 20.20 -4.68 -1.14
C LYS A 687 21.46 -4.23 -0.37
N LYS A 688 22.56 -4.97 -0.52
CA LYS A 688 23.84 -4.65 0.13
C LYS A 688 24.36 -3.28 -0.32
N GLU A 689 24.37 -3.04 -1.63
CA GLU A 689 24.80 -1.77 -2.20
C GLU A 689 23.92 -0.60 -1.75
N SER A 690 22.60 -0.82 -1.69
CA SER A 690 21.65 0.18 -1.18
C SER A 690 21.90 0.51 0.30
N GLU A 691 22.14 -0.50 1.13
CA GLU A 691 22.50 -0.31 2.54
C GLU A 691 23.84 0.40 2.71
N ASP A 692 24.85 0.04 1.91
CA ASP A 692 26.17 0.66 1.95
C ASP A 692 26.11 2.13 1.51
N ASN A 693 25.32 2.45 0.49
CA ASN A 693 25.05 3.83 0.09
C ASN A 693 24.39 4.63 1.22
N LEU A 694 23.36 4.08 1.87
CA LEU A 694 22.68 4.72 3.01
C LEU A 694 23.61 4.87 4.23
N ARG A 695 24.63 4.02 4.40
CA ARG A 695 25.63 4.12 5.48
C ARG A 695 26.62 5.27 5.31
N SER A 696 26.73 5.85 4.11
CA SER A 696 27.58 7.03 3.88
C SER A 696 27.16 8.16 4.81
N THR A 697 28.11 8.72 5.56
CA THR A 697 27.84 9.65 6.68
C THR A 697 27.02 10.89 6.29
N ASP A 698 27.24 11.40 5.09
CA ASP A 698 26.54 12.54 4.50
C ASP A 698 25.08 12.25 4.15
N ILE A 699 24.73 10.97 3.99
CA ILE A 699 23.36 10.49 3.74
C ILE A 699 22.73 10.00 5.05
N ALA A 700 23.46 9.20 5.83
CA ALA A 700 22.98 8.56 7.04
C ALA A 700 22.45 9.55 8.09
N GLN A 701 23.18 10.65 8.33
CA GLN A 701 22.81 11.61 9.38
C GLN A 701 21.49 12.32 9.05
N VAL A 702 21.35 12.92 7.88
CA VAL A 702 20.09 13.56 7.47
C VAL A 702 18.94 12.54 7.41
N SER A 703 19.21 11.31 6.96
CA SER A 703 18.19 10.24 6.88
C SER A 703 17.66 9.85 8.26
N ILE A 704 18.55 9.54 9.22
CA ILE A 704 18.16 9.22 10.60
C ILE A 704 17.46 10.41 11.25
N GLY A 705 17.96 11.62 11.00
CA GLY A 705 17.40 12.84 11.56
C GLY A 705 15.96 13.07 11.10
N ALA A 706 15.70 13.00 9.79
CA ALA A 706 14.36 13.15 9.23
C ALA A 706 13.38 12.10 9.81
N VAL A 707 13.78 10.83 9.85
CA VAL A 707 12.94 9.76 10.40
C VAL A 707 12.70 9.95 11.90
N SER A 708 13.72 10.35 12.67
CA SER A 708 13.60 10.57 14.11
C SER A 708 12.63 11.69 14.46
N ILE A 709 12.70 12.81 13.71
CA ILE A 709 11.77 13.94 13.90
C ILE A 709 10.36 13.57 13.42
N ALA A 710 10.24 12.81 12.34
CA ALA A 710 8.96 12.27 11.91
C ALA A 710 8.32 11.39 13.00
N MET A 711 9.07 10.49 13.64
CA MET A 711 8.58 9.69 14.78
C MET A 711 8.17 10.56 15.97
N ASN A 712 8.95 11.59 16.28
CA ASN A 712 8.61 12.55 17.34
C ASN A 712 7.28 13.26 17.06
N LYS A 713 7.04 13.71 15.83
CA LYS A 713 5.76 14.32 15.43
C LYS A 713 4.59 13.35 15.55
N ILE A 714 4.77 12.09 15.14
CA ILE A 714 3.73 11.06 15.30
C ILE A 714 3.41 10.84 16.79
N LEU A 715 4.42 10.73 17.65
CA LEU A 715 4.19 10.56 19.09
C LEU A 715 3.43 11.76 19.68
N LYS A 716 3.76 12.99 19.25
CA LYS A 716 3.03 14.21 19.64
C LYS A 716 1.58 14.19 19.19
N GLU A 717 1.27 13.67 18.00
CA GLU A 717 -0.11 13.48 17.50
C GLU A 717 -0.93 12.59 18.44
N PHE A 718 -0.30 11.60 19.08
CA PHE A 718 -0.92 10.76 20.10
C PHE A 718 -0.86 11.34 21.52
N GLY A 719 -0.43 12.60 21.69
CA GLY A 719 -0.31 13.27 22.98
C GLY A 719 0.88 12.78 23.83
N ILE A 720 1.84 12.07 23.24
CA ILE A 720 3.04 11.58 23.92
C ILE A 720 4.17 12.60 23.74
N THR A 721 4.56 13.25 24.82
CA THR A 721 5.63 14.25 24.85
C THR A 721 6.74 13.87 25.84
N PRO A 722 8.02 14.14 25.52
CA PRO A 722 9.10 13.91 26.47
C PRO A 722 9.17 15.01 27.52
N GLU A 723 9.50 14.63 28.75
CA GLU A 723 9.98 15.54 29.80
C GLU A 723 11.51 15.65 29.77
N PHE A 724 12.18 14.64 29.24
CA PHE A 724 13.62 14.64 28.99
C PHE A 724 13.92 14.14 27.59
N THR A 725 14.97 14.68 26.99
CA THR A 725 15.50 14.18 25.71
C THR A 725 16.98 13.88 25.90
N CYS A 726 17.43 12.74 25.39
CA CYS A 726 18.83 12.36 25.34
C CYS A 726 19.15 11.86 23.93
N GLY A 727 20.37 12.03 23.47
CA GLY A 727 20.80 11.58 22.17
C GLY A 727 22.20 11.00 22.21
N HIS A 728 22.48 10.04 21.34
CA HIS A 728 23.82 9.46 21.21
C HIS A 728 24.56 10.08 20.02
N SER A 729 25.63 10.85 20.27
CA SER A 729 26.43 11.52 19.24
C SER A 729 25.57 12.37 18.30
N PHE A 730 25.33 11.93 17.05
CA PHE A 730 24.40 12.61 16.13
C PHE A 730 22.99 12.79 16.74
N GLY A 731 22.53 11.80 17.50
CA GLY A 731 21.22 11.82 18.14
C GLY A 731 21.03 13.02 19.07
N GLU A 732 22.10 13.65 19.58
CA GLU A 732 21.99 14.87 20.39
C GLU A 732 21.35 16.03 19.62
N LEU A 733 21.61 16.15 18.31
CA LEU A 733 20.94 17.15 17.47
C LEU A 733 19.43 16.89 17.39
N SER A 734 19.04 15.62 17.29
CA SER A 734 17.62 15.22 17.28
C SER A 734 16.98 15.49 18.65
N ALA A 735 17.71 15.24 19.74
CA ALA A 735 17.28 15.53 21.09
C ALA A 735 17.07 17.04 21.32
N LEU A 736 18.02 17.89 20.88
CA LEU A 736 17.92 19.35 20.96
C LEU A 736 16.71 19.88 20.17
N CYS A 737 16.47 19.34 18.96
CA CYS A 737 15.29 19.69 18.17
C CYS A 737 14.01 19.24 18.86
N SER A 738 13.97 18.01 19.38
CA SER A 738 12.83 17.47 20.12
C SER A 738 12.49 18.29 21.37
N ALA A 739 13.50 18.80 22.07
CA ALA A 739 13.37 19.67 23.24
C ALA A 739 13.05 21.13 22.88
N GLY A 740 13.05 21.50 21.60
CA GLY A 740 12.71 22.85 21.13
C GLY A 740 13.83 23.88 21.26
N TRP A 741 15.09 23.46 21.46
CA TRP A 741 16.26 24.35 21.49
C TRP A 741 16.68 24.81 20.09
N ILE A 742 16.43 23.98 19.07
CA ILE A 742 16.60 24.31 17.66
C ILE A 742 15.34 23.93 16.91
N ASP A 743 14.95 24.72 15.91
CA ASP A 743 13.83 24.38 15.04
C ASP A 743 14.19 23.25 14.04
N GLU A 744 13.16 22.70 13.39
CA GLU A 744 13.31 21.60 12.42
C GLU A 744 14.18 22.02 11.22
N ASP A 745 14.03 23.26 10.74
CA ASP A 745 14.76 23.77 9.58
C ASP A 745 16.27 23.84 9.83
N THR A 746 16.62 24.37 11.01
CA THR A 746 17.97 24.41 11.56
C THR A 746 18.51 23.01 11.74
N PHE A 747 17.74 22.12 12.38
CA PHE A 747 18.15 20.75 12.63
C PHE A 747 18.49 20.00 11.34
N LEU A 748 17.63 20.09 10.31
CA LEU A 748 17.88 19.45 9.02
C LEU A 748 19.11 20.05 8.33
N SER A 749 19.24 21.38 8.34
CA SER A 749 20.43 22.06 7.80
C SER A 749 21.73 21.61 8.48
N LEU A 750 21.72 21.53 9.82
CA LEU A 750 22.86 21.07 10.61
C LEU A 750 23.17 19.59 10.35
N SER A 751 22.14 18.76 10.17
CA SER A 751 22.30 17.33 9.87
C SER A 751 22.99 17.12 8.52
N ILE A 752 22.59 17.87 7.49
CA ILE A 752 23.21 17.82 6.15
C ILE A 752 24.65 18.33 6.23
N ALA A 753 24.87 19.50 6.81
CA ALA A 753 26.20 20.11 6.91
C ALA A 753 27.17 19.24 7.71
N ARG A 754 26.76 18.74 8.87
CA ARG A 754 27.58 17.85 9.72
C ARG A 754 27.89 16.56 8.99
N GLY A 755 26.90 15.94 8.35
CA GLY A 755 27.10 14.73 7.56
C GLY A 755 28.15 14.94 6.47
N LYS A 756 28.01 16.01 5.68
CA LYS A 756 28.94 16.40 4.62
C LYS A 756 30.37 16.59 5.14
N PHE A 757 30.57 17.46 6.14
CA PHE A 757 31.91 17.75 6.63
C PHE A 757 32.57 16.56 7.33
N MET A 758 31.79 15.71 7.99
CA MET A 758 32.30 14.46 8.55
C MET A 758 32.71 13.47 7.47
N ALA A 759 31.98 13.38 6.36
CA ALA A 759 32.35 12.56 5.23
C ALA A 759 33.60 13.08 4.50
N GLU A 760 33.78 14.41 4.39
CA GLU A 760 34.96 15.03 3.79
C GLU A 760 36.23 14.88 4.65
N ALA A 761 36.09 14.98 5.98
CA ALA A 761 37.22 14.91 6.91
C ALA A 761 38.03 13.60 6.83
N GLY A 762 37.42 12.52 6.32
CA GLY A 762 38.07 11.23 6.14
C GLY A 762 38.67 10.98 4.75
N LYS A 763 38.50 11.88 3.76
CA LYS A 763 38.87 11.58 2.35
C LYS A 763 40.36 11.69 2.03
N ASP A 764 41.13 12.47 2.78
CA ASP A 764 42.54 12.78 2.48
C ASP A 764 43.54 11.91 3.29
N GLY A 765 43.22 10.63 3.52
CA GLY A 765 44.08 9.70 4.26
C GLY A 765 43.32 8.56 4.93
N ASP A 766 43.82 8.08 6.08
CA ASP A 766 43.08 7.13 6.91
C ASP A 766 41.91 7.83 7.62
N SER A 767 40.68 7.51 7.21
CA SER A 767 39.46 8.00 7.87
C SER A 767 39.29 7.43 9.30
N GLY A 768 40.07 6.42 9.65
CA GLY A 768 40.04 5.69 10.90
C GLY A 768 38.86 4.72 11.01
N SER A 769 38.87 3.94 12.08
CA SER A 769 37.85 2.92 12.37
C SER A 769 37.39 2.99 13.83
N MET A 770 36.34 2.25 14.17
CA MET A 770 35.87 2.12 15.54
C MET A 770 35.70 0.65 15.96
N LEU A 771 35.88 0.37 17.25
CA LEU A 771 35.82 -0.98 17.85
C LEU A 771 34.98 -0.93 19.11
N ALA A 772 33.84 -1.63 19.14
CA ALA A 772 33.08 -1.84 20.36
C ALA A 772 33.76 -2.92 21.20
N ILE A 773 34.04 -2.62 22.46
CA ILE A 773 34.69 -3.53 23.42
C ILE A 773 33.76 -3.74 24.61
N ARG A 774 33.64 -4.99 25.05
CA ARG A 774 32.84 -5.37 26.22
C ARG A 774 33.72 -5.79 27.40
N ALA A 775 33.96 -4.85 28.29
CA ALA A 775 34.66 -5.00 29.57
C ALA A 775 34.30 -3.83 30.51
N PRO A 776 34.47 -3.95 31.84
CA PRO A 776 34.36 -2.82 32.75
C PRO A 776 35.15 -1.60 32.26
N LEU A 777 34.56 -0.41 32.32
CA LEU A 777 35.16 0.80 31.74
C LEU A 777 36.58 1.07 32.24
N GLU A 778 36.85 0.79 33.52
CA GLU A 778 38.19 0.95 34.11
C GLU A 778 39.23 0.05 33.42
N LYS A 779 38.83 -1.19 33.08
CA LYS A 779 39.70 -2.13 32.34
C LYS A 779 39.90 -1.70 30.89
N ILE A 780 38.88 -1.13 30.25
CA ILE A 780 39.02 -0.59 28.89
C ILE A 780 40.01 0.57 28.91
N GLU A 781 39.92 1.47 29.89
CA GLU A 781 40.86 2.60 30.03
C GLU A 781 42.29 2.14 30.33
N GLU A 782 42.46 1.09 31.15
CA GLU A 782 43.76 0.47 31.40
C GLU A 782 44.33 -0.18 30.13
N PHE A 783 43.50 -0.91 29.38
CA PHE A 783 43.87 -1.52 28.10
C PHE A 783 44.34 -0.48 27.09
N ILE A 784 43.60 0.63 26.93
CA ILE A 784 44.01 1.75 26.06
C ILE A 784 45.39 2.28 26.49
N LYS A 785 45.56 2.61 27.77
CA LYS A 785 46.81 3.17 28.30
C LYS A 785 48.02 2.26 28.10
N GLN A 786 47.85 0.95 28.31
CA GLN A 786 48.96 -0.01 28.28
C GLN A 786 49.28 -0.53 26.88
N LYS A 787 48.27 -0.67 26.02
CA LYS A 787 48.38 -1.45 24.78
C LYS A 787 48.13 -0.65 23.51
N CYS A 788 47.25 0.34 23.56
CA CYS A 788 46.83 1.11 22.38
C CYS A 788 46.65 2.60 22.70
N PRO A 789 47.71 3.32 23.13
CA PRO A 789 47.61 4.68 23.66
C PRO A 789 47.17 5.73 22.62
N ASN A 790 47.22 5.38 21.33
CA ASN A 790 46.77 6.24 20.23
C ASN A 790 45.25 6.19 20.01
N LEU A 791 44.55 5.22 20.61
CA LEU A 791 43.10 5.10 20.54
C LEU A 791 42.44 5.92 21.64
N ILE A 792 41.25 6.44 21.35
CA ILE A 792 40.42 7.13 22.32
C ILE A 792 39.19 6.31 22.66
N LEU A 793 38.71 6.44 23.90
CA LEU A 793 37.40 5.92 24.31
C LEU A 793 36.32 6.92 23.86
N ALA A 794 35.79 6.73 22.65
CA ALA A 794 34.80 7.61 22.03
C ALA A 794 33.43 7.56 22.71
N ASN A 795 33.01 6.37 23.15
CA ASN A 795 31.72 6.21 23.82
C ASN A 795 31.83 5.32 25.05
N ARG A 796 31.10 5.70 26.11
CA ARG A 796 30.87 4.94 27.33
C ARG A 796 29.37 4.60 27.37
N ASN A 797 28.99 3.46 26.81
CA ASN A 797 27.59 3.13 26.56
C ASN A 797 26.92 2.42 27.76
N SER A 798 27.68 1.62 28.49
CA SER A 798 27.28 0.98 29.75
C SER A 798 28.49 0.86 30.68
N TYR A 799 28.27 0.36 31.90
CA TYR A 799 29.35 0.05 32.85
C TYR A 799 30.34 -1.00 32.31
N ASP A 800 29.93 -1.83 31.34
CA ASP A 800 30.73 -2.90 30.74
C ASP A 800 30.90 -2.79 29.20
N GLN A 801 30.61 -1.63 28.60
CA GLN A 801 30.75 -1.44 27.15
C GLN A 801 31.31 -0.05 26.81
N GLY A 802 32.44 -0.06 26.09
CA GLY A 802 33.07 1.11 25.51
C GLY A 802 33.22 1.00 23.99
N VAL A 803 33.41 2.13 23.32
CA VAL A 803 33.77 2.16 21.89
C VAL A 803 35.09 2.89 21.72
N LEU A 804 36.08 2.19 21.17
CA LEU A 804 37.37 2.77 20.79
C LEU A 804 37.27 3.41 19.40
N SER A 805 38.00 4.51 19.20
CA SER A 805 38.07 5.23 17.94
C SER A 805 39.50 5.69 17.68
N GLY A 806 39.97 5.57 16.44
CA GLY A 806 41.32 5.98 16.04
C GLY A 806 41.73 5.44 14.68
N ALA A 807 43.02 5.46 14.39
CA ALA A 807 43.55 4.99 13.10
C ALA A 807 43.17 3.53 12.85
N THR A 808 42.95 3.19 11.59
CA THR A 808 42.47 1.87 11.15
C THR A 808 43.41 0.76 11.60
N ASP A 809 44.72 0.97 11.48
CA ASP A 809 45.75 0.01 11.90
C ASP A 809 45.79 -0.17 13.43
N ASP A 810 45.64 0.91 14.19
CA ASP A 810 45.57 0.85 15.66
C ASP A 810 44.31 0.09 16.12
N ILE A 811 43.19 0.24 15.41
CA ILE A 811 41.96 -0.51 15.68
C ILE A 811 42.12 -1.99 15.33
N TYR A 812 42.80 -2.32 14.23
CA TYR A 812 43.12 -3.71 13.90
C TYR A 812 44.02 -4.35 14.95
N LEU A 813 45.02 -3.62 15.44
CA LEU A 813 45.88 -4.06 16.53
C LEU A 813 45.07 -4.28 17.81
N ALA A 814 44.22 -3.34 18.21
CA ALA A 814 43.37 -3.46 19.38
C ALA A 814 42.42 -4.66 19.28
N ALA A 815 41.82 -4.92 18.12
CA ALA A 815 40.97 -6.09 17.90
C ALA A 815 41.74 -7.41 18.05
N LYS A 816 42.97 -7.46 17.54
CA LYS A 816 43.86 -8.63 17.71
C LYS A 816 44.21 -8.85 19.19
N LEU A 817 44.61 -7.81 19.91
CA LEU A 817 44.95 -7.88 21.33
C LEU A 817 43.73 -8.27 22.20
N CYS A 818 42.55 -7.75 21.89
CA CYS A 818 41.31 -8.18 22.54
C CYS A 818 41.07 -9.68 22.37
N LYS A 819 41.33 -10.23 21.17
CA LYS A 819 41.20 -11.66 20.90
C LYS A 819 42.20 -12.49 21.72
N GLU A 820 43.43 -12.02 21.86
CA GLU A 820 44.47 -12.65 22.67
C GLU A 820 44.10 -12.66 24.16
N GLU A 821 43.54 -11.56 24.67
CA GLU A 821 43.11 -11.41 26.07
C GLU A 821 41.69 -11.93 26.35
N LYS A 822 41.06 -12.57 25.34
CA LYS A 822 39.67 -13.09 25.42
C LYS A 822 38.63 -12.02 25.78
N ILE A 823 38.90 -10.77 25.44
CA ILE A 823 37.95 -9.65 25.54
C ILE A 823 37.08 -9.65 24.29
N LYS A 824 35.75 -9.58 24.48
CA LYS A 824 34.81 -9.51 23.35
C LYS A 824 34.90 -8.13 22.70
N ALA A 825 35.24 -8.10 21.42
CA ALA A 825 35.33 -6.89 20.62
C ALA A 825 34.71 -7.08 19.22
N ILE A 826 34.02 -6.05 18.72
CA ILE A 826 33.34 -6.06 17.42
C ILE A 826 33.69 -4.76 16.68
N LYS A 827 34.27 -4.89 15.49
CA LYS A 827 34.54 -3.73 14.62
C LYS A 827 33.22 -3.14 14.14
N LEU A 828 33.06 -1.83 14.27
CA LEU A 828 31.83 -1.14 13.86
C LEU A 828 31.87 -0.79 12.37
N PRO A 829 30.76 -0.95 11.63
CA PRO A 829 30.66 -0.59 10.22
C PRO A 829 30.44 0.92 10.07
N VAL A 830 31.44 1.71 10.44
CA VAL A 830 31.42 3.18 10.35
C VAL A 830 32.39 3.68 9.29
N ALA A 831 32.07 4.82 8.68
CA ALA A 831 32.89 5.42 7.62
C ALA A 831 34.13 6.17 8.14
N ALA A 832 34.21 6.46 9.44
CA ALA A 832 35.32 7.18 10.04
C ALA A 832 35.45 6.90 11.55
N ALA A 833 36.61 7.24 12.11
CA ALA A 833 36.86 7.28 13.55
C ALA A 833 36.24 8.52 14.20
N PHE A 834 34.93 8.50 14.42
CA PHE A 834 34.22 9.59 15.07
C PHE A 834 34.74 9.89 16.48
N HIS A 835 34.59 11.14 16.92
CA HIS A 835 35.08 11.66 18.20
C HIS A 835 36.62 11.71 18.36
N SER A 836 37.40 11.31 17.34
CA SER A 836 38.87 11.33 17.35
C SER A 836 39.46 12.58 16.67
N SER A 837 40.79 12.72 16.74
CA SER A 837 41.51 13.77 16.01
C SER A 837 41.41 13.64 14.48
N LEU A 838 41.05 12.47 13.96
CA LEU A 838 40.94 12.22 12.52
C LEU A 838 39.78 13.01 11.87
N VAL A 839 38.75 13.39 12.64
CA VAL A 839 37.65 14.23 12.14
C VAL A 839 37.81 15.72 12.47
N LYS A 840 38.99 16.16 12.93
CA LYS A 840 39.25 17.53 13.41
C LYS A 840 38.99 18.61 12.34
N SER A 841 39.22 18.29 11.07
CA SER A 841 38.98 19.23 9.94
C SER A 841 37.50 19.64 9.82
N ALA A 842 36.56 18.82 10.30
CA ALA A 842 35.13 19.13 10.29
C ALA A 842 34.70 20.16 11.36
N VAL A 843 35.54 20.48 12.35
CA VAL A 843 35.18 21.39 13.47
C VAL A 843 35.10 22.86 13.03
N LYS A 844 35.88 23.27 12.04
CA LYS A 844 35.85 24.62 11.45
C LYS A 844 35.99 24.53 9.93
N PRO A 845 34.92 24.17 9.21
CA PRO A 845 34.99 24.08 7.76
C PRO A 845 35.30 25.46 7.18
N LYS A 846 36.35 25.55 6.34
CA LYS A 846 36.75 26.81 5.70
C LYS A 846 35.57 27.34 4.87
N GLY A 847 35.21 28.61 5.07
CA GLY A 847 34.18 29.29 4.27
C GLY A 847 32.72 29.02 4.67
N TYR A 848 32.44 28.15 5.65
CA TYR A 848 31.08 27.92 6.11
C TYR A 848 30.75 28.83 7.32
N ARG A 849 29.90 29.84 7.11
CA ARG A 849 29.32 30.69 8.18
C ARG A 849 27.81 30.78 8.00
N LYS A 850 27.06 29.93 8.69
CA LYS A 850 25.60 30.03 8.80
C LYS A 850 25.26 30.38 10.25
N ARG A 851 24.60 31.51 10.48
CA ARG A 851 24.10 31.85 11.83
C ARG A 851 22.86 31.02 12.08
N VAL A 852 22.88 30.24 13.15
CA VAL A 852 21.72 29.50 13.64
C VAL A 852 21.09 30.32 14.76
N TYR A 853 19.79 30.54 14.67
CA TYR A 853 19.04 31.28 15.69
C TYR A 853 18.35 30.28 16.61
N CYS A 854 18.53 30.41 17.94
CA CYS A 854 17.72 29.65 18.89
C CYS A 854 16.29 30.19 18.85
N SER A 855 15.32 29.29 18.86
CA SER A 855 13.90 29.58 19.15
C SER A 855 13.70 30.13 20.56
N CYS A 856 14.67 29.96 21.46
CA CYS A 856 14.69 30.53 22.79
C CYS A 856 15.15 32.00 22.75
N ASN A 857 14.22 32.93 23.01
CA ASN A 857 14.42 34.39 23.08
C ASN A 857 15.86 34.82 23.43
N GLY A 858 16.64 35.22 22.41
CA GLY A 858 17.91 35.91 22.58
C GLY A 858 19.19 35.06 22.68
N CYS A 859 19.12 33.73 22.66
CA CYS A 859 20.33 32.89 22.65
C CYS A 859 20.82 32.64 21.21
N ILE A 860 22.07 32.99 20.93
CA ILE A 860 22.75 32.62 19.68
C ILE A 860 23.49 31.30 19.93
N VAL A 861 23.05 30.21 19.32
CA VAL A 861 23.87 28.99 19.20
C VAL A 861 24.80 29.23 18.02
N ARG A 862 26.09 29.45 18.30
CA ARG A 862 27.11 29.71 17.26
C ARG A 862 27.62 28.43 16.62
#